data_AF-A0A667WNA4-F1
#
_entry.id   AF-A0A667WNA4-F1
#
_cell.length_a   1.000
_cell.length_b   1.000
_cell.length_c   1.000
_cell.angle_alpha   90.00
_cell.angle_beta   90.00
_cell.angle_gamma   90.00
#
_symmetry.space_group_name_H-M   'P 1'
#
loop_
_entity.id
_entity.type
_entity.pdbx_description
1 polymer ?
#
loop_
_entity_poly.entity_id
_entity_poly.type
_entity_poly.pdbx_seq_one_letter_code
_entity_poly.pdbx_strand_id
1 'polypeptide(L)'
;QVEERQEEERRVEEQHKEEQEEVLLSEEESVVGEEEEQQEEGVRLRLLAELELLVSRGRQMLGNMMTTGGKVLVTGLLGLAGIMFPSLSSLLYLVSFLVVCTWWAWSGHVPPRLFRCVCVCSMLYSSSHLLLLYCYQLPALQEALPPNSTHASVFGLVSVVSVDCAAPWRSEVNSALSWFHFMSPLLLLLLYCTVATLWRNRVHTHTHTHTHTHTHTLTHTHSHTHTLTHTHTLTHSHTHTLTHTHTHRGHPPDYSLAPPTQNATLGLELYSQRSPNRVFDAAGWQEEEEEEEEEEEEEQEGVSAVAMAFRFLLKQSYICALIAMMAWSITYVSWLTCVLLLWSCVLWMMRERRRYTLLSSPWLVAYGNLLVVLQYIYSFPVVQEVPGLFLKKEVPCRELASKLLCLLTFWLLLRQASTEKTDRQADTHLSSISVHSRGETAVCLRAKPTDSLADRLPLSPAEHQEQHKQKEVSYEELLLLGGGGGGVQMETLVAVVTRMFVKYWIYVCGTMFFFVSFEGRIVLYKVIYMVMFLCCVALYQLNYERWRALLRGFWVAVVVYSMLVLILVYTFQFPSSPDTWSHYTGLSKHRLEDLGLEKFSVPVLFTRIFIPAAFLLVSTQLSYWSVHSFPIGQYTALLLSYWSVDATVGTVCSSCSSSGLVSWRLVVDRLSVLFLRLLLSLQRLQRLLWWLLELHIIKIVYAYIMWVSVKEVCVFNMVFVVCVVVALPCRVRRPLLSGVCTVWTCVVMVCKMLYQLNAVQPHRYTSNCTMPGNSSSDLSGSVLYSGPVDPAQWVGLHKTDGKLLDYLRYNLVMLALLAFEVTVYRHQELYRLRGNIEPPPTRTLFHDITRQHLDDGLLSCAKYFMNYFFYKFGLETCFLLAVNVIGQRMDLFAVGHALGLVTILSHRSRKRIALIWPKYCHFLSGLLCFQYLLCIGFPPAACKDYPWRFPSSNMDSNVVKWLFLPDHLTPPNPLFLLYDFLLLLGASLQLQVFEEEHQLSVQLLAGDNSELEEEEEGRASNLISRLHLSPVPDFILCRSYLDMMKVIMFSYLFWFVLTIIFITGTTRISVFCMGYLVACFYFLLVGGDLLLKPVRSILLYWDCLIGYNVFVITMKNILSLIVYYCRYWLMIYHPVVIALLVVNHLHFLQFIVYLLFTAAEQQSSKQCELPSDEAGIIWDGVCFCFLLLQRRVFRSQYFLYVVLELHNTQLLASRKRPHLAMKLLCVQILPTWTHLHV
;
A
#
# COMPACT_ATOMS: atom_id res chain seq x y z
N GLN A 1 79.59 88.59 9.31
CA GLN A 1 78.73 89.21 8.28
C GLN A 1 78.14 88.24 7.25
N VAL A 2 78.87 87.26 6.69
CA VAL A 2 78.20 86.17 5.92
C VAL A 2 77.85 84.99 6.85
N GLU A 3 78.76 84.57 7.74
CA GLU A 3 78.48 83.47 8.68
C GLU A 3 77.40 83.82 9.74
N GLU A 4 77.42 85.03 10.33
CA GLU A 4 76.34 85.49 11.24
C GLU A 4 74.94 85.38 10.62
N ARG A 5 74.81 85.59 9.29
CA ARG A 5 73.52 85.49 8.61
C ARG A 5 73.03 84.04 8.46
N GLN A 6 73.95 83.06 8.38
CA GLN A 6 73.64 81.63 8.25
C GLN A 6 73.43 80.90 9.59
N GLU A 7 73.69 81.57 10.71
CA GLU A 7 73.40 81.06 12.05
C GLU A 7 72.08 81.64 12.60
N GLU A 8 71.70 82.85 12.15
CA GLU A 8 70.39 83.46 12.43
C GLU A 8 69.25 82.81 11.63
N GLU A 9 69.46 82.50 10.33
CA GLU A 9 68.48 81.75 9.52
C GLU A 9 68.17 80.36 10.09
N ARG A 10 69.15 79.66 10.66
CA ARG A 10 68.96 78.30 11.21
C ARG A 10 68.16 78.26 12.52
N ARG A 11 68.27 79.30 13.37
CA ARG A 11 67.43 79.40 14.58
C ARG A 11 65.97 79.70 14.25
N VAL A 12 65.72 80.43 13.16
CA VAL A 12 64.36 80.69 12.68
C VAL A 12 63.73 79.41 12.09
N GLU A 13 64.49 78.59 11.36
CA GLU A 13 63.97 77.29 10.86
C GLU A 13 63.64 76.28 11.97
N GLU A 14 64.36 76.26 13.09
CA GLU A 14 64.03 75.37 14.22
C GLU A 14 62.78 75.83 14.98
N GLN A 15 62.62 77.13 15.28
CA GLN A 15 61.39 77.63 15.94
C GLN A 15 60.13 77.41 15.08
N HIS A 16 60.22 77.56 13.76
CA HIS A 16 59.05 77.40 12.88
C HIS A 16 58.61 75.93 12.71
N LYS A 17 59.44 74.97 13.15
CA LYS A 17 59.12 73.53 13.11
C LYS A 17 58.38 73.07 14.36
N GLU A 18 58.77 73.54 15.55
CA GLU A 18 58.05 73.23 16.79
C GLU A 18 56.65 73.86 16.80
N GLU A 19 56.49 75.08 16.28
CA GLU A 19 55.15 75.70 16.11
C GLU A 19 54.24 74.94 15.12
N GLN A 20 54.80 74.17 14.16
CA GLN A 20 53.98 73.38 13.23
C GLN A 20 53.48 72.04 13.80
N GLU A 21 54.22 71.40 14.73
CA GLU A 21 53.76 70.13 15.33
C GLU A 21 52.70 70.34 16.42
N GLU A 22 52.73 71.43 17.20
CA GLU A 22 51.64 71.73 18.15
C GLU A 22 50.32 72.08 17.44
N VAL A 23 50.37 72.75 16.28
CA VAL A 23 49.16 73.04 15.48
C VAL A 23 48.55 71.76 14.91
N LEU A 24 49.38 70.86 14.35
CA LEU A 24 48.90 69.64 13.70
C LEU A 24 48.14 68.70 14.67
N LEU A 25 48.60 68.59 15.93
CA LEU A 25 47.92 67.81 16.96
C LEU A 25 46.60 68.45 17.45
N SER A 26 46.44 69.77 17.30
CA SER A 26 45.18 70.46 17.59
C SER A 26 44.14 70.33 16.47
N GLU A 27 44.59 70.14 15.22
CA GLU A 27 43.69 69.92 14.08
C GLU A 27 43.10 68.49 14.10
N GLU A 28 43.88 67.45 14.43
CA GLU A 28 43.38 66.05 14.43
C GLU A 28 42.22 65.80 15.42
N GLU A 29 42.22 66.36 16.63
CA GLU A 29 41.07 66.22 17.55
C GLU A 29 39.82 67.02 17.10
N SER A 30 39.99 68.06 16.27
CA SER A 30 38.86 68.84 15.74
C SER A 30 38.17 68.15 14.55
N VAL A 31 38.94 67.48 13.69
CA VAL A 31 38.43 66.82 12.47
C VAL A 31 37.59 65.57 12.79
N VAL A 32 37.98 64.79 13.81
CA VAL A 32 37.22 63.59 14.21
C VAL A 32 35.82 63.92 14.74
N GLY A 33 35.63 65.11 15.35
CA GLY A 33 34.33 65.57 15.83
C GLY A 33 33.36 65.98 14.72
N GLU A 34 33.85 66.58 13.64
CA GLU A 34 32.99 67.04 12.53
C GLU A 34 32.68 65.92 11.51
N GLU A 35 33.53 64.89 11.39
CA GLU A 35 33.26 63.76 10.48
C GLU A 35 32.15 62.81 10.98
N GLU A 36 31.96 62.63 12.29
CA GLU A 36 30.87 61.78 12.81
C GLU A 36 29.47 62.42 12.60
N GLU A 37 29.29 63.72 12.82
CA GLU A 37 27.98 64.38 12.59
C GLU A 37 27.63 64.44 11.09
N GLN A 38 28.58 64.76 10.20
CA GLN A 38 28.32 64.77 8.76
C GLN A 38 28.05 63.38 8.18
N GLN A 39 28.70 62.33 8.71
CA GLN A 39 28.44 60.97 8.25
C GLN A 39 27.10 60.42 8.78
N GLU A 40 26.65 60.80 9.98
CA GLU A 40 25.31 60.42 10.45
C GLU A 40 24.21 61.17 9.68
N GLU A 41 24.36 62.46 9.40
CA GLU A 41 23.43 63.20 8.52
C GLU A 41 23.43 62.63 7.10
N GLY A 42 24.59 62.31 6.52
CA GLY A 42 24.69 61.70 5.19
C GLY A 42 24.04 60.31 5.09
N VAL A 43 24.15 59.49 6.14
CA VAL A 43 23.45 58.20 6.24
C VAL A 43 21.96 58.41 6.45
N ARG A 44 21.53 59.38 7.28
CA ARG A 44 20.11 59.73 7.44
C ARG A 44 19.50 60.26 6.15
N LEU A 45 20.20 61.11 5.39
CA LEU A 45 19.75 61.59 4.06
C LEU A 45 19.72 60.47 3.02
N ARG A 46 20.67 59.53 3.02
CA ARG A 46 20.58 58.33 2.16
C ARG A 46 19.42 57.42 2.56
N LEU A 47 19.20 57.17 3.85
CA LEU A 47 18.06 56.40 4.33
C LEU A 47 16.73 57.09 4.02
N LEU A 48 16.66 58.42 4.13
CA LEU A 48 15.49 59.21 3.74
C LEU A 48 15.27 59.19 2.23
N ALA A 49 16.32 59.27 1.40
CA ALA A 49 16.23 59.17 -0.04
C ALA A 49 15.86 57.75 -0.51
N GLU A 50 16.37 56.70 0.13
CA GLU A 50 15.94 55.32 -0.10
C GLU A 50 14.51 55.09 0.38
N LEU A 51 14.09 55.69 1.51
CA LEU A 51 12.69 55.70 1.95
C LEU A 51 11.80 56.46 0.96
N GLU A 52 12.23 57.59 0.42
CA GLU A 52 11.46 58.38 -0.55
C GLU A 52 11.40 57.67 -1.92
N LEU A 53 12.46 56.96 -2.31
CA LEU A 53 12.47 56.06 -3.46
C LEU A 53 11.54 54.84 -3.23
N LEU A 54 11.58 54.23 -2.04
CA LEU A 54 10.72 53.09 -1.68
C LEU A 54 9.25 53.52 -1.52
N VAL A 55 8.99 54.73 -1.02
CA VAL A 55 7.64 55.31 -0.89
C VAL A 55 7.10 55.76 -2.24
N SER A 56 7.92 56.34 -3.13
CA SER A 56 7.50 56.70 -4.48
C SER A 56 7.28 55.45 -5.36
N ARG A 57 8.21 54.49 -5.34
CA ARG A 57 8.07 53.19 -6.01
C ARG A 57 6.92 52.36 -5.42
N GLY A 58 6.73 52.43 -4.10
CA GLY A 58 5.59 51.83 -3.39
C GLY A 58 4.26 52.50 -3.76
N ARG A 59 4.22 53.83 -3.86
CA ARG A 59 3.05 54.60 -4.32
C ARG A 59 2.72 54.30 -5.79
N GLN A 60 3.73 54.16 -6.65
CA GLN A 60 3.56 53.81 -8.06
C GLN A 60 3.07 52.35 -8.21
N MET A 61 3.68 51.41 -7.48
CA MET A 61 3.22 50.01 -7.42
C MET A 61 1.79 49.90 -6.88
N LEU A 62 1.46 50.65 -5.81
CA LEU A 62 0.10 50.72 -5.26
C LEU A 62 -0.89 51.36 -6.24
N GLY A 63 -0.46 52.39 -6.99
CA GLY A 63 -1.24 53.02 -8.05
C GLY A 63 -1.56 52.05 -9.19
N ASN A 64 -0.55 51.37 -9.74
CA ASN A 64 -0.70 50.38 -10.80
C ASN A 64 -1.53 49.16 -10.32
N MET A 65 -1.32 48.72 -9.08
CA MET A 65 -2.15 47.67 -8.46
C MET A 65 -3.60 48.13 -8.24
N MET A 66 -3.84 49.42 -8.01
CA MET A 66 -5.17 49.99 -7.87
C MET A 66 -5.88 50.15 -9.22
N THR A 67 -5.17 50.47 -10.30
CA THR A 67 -5.76 50.53 -11.65
C THR A 67 -6.11 49.13 -12.16
N THR A 68 -5.17 48.19 -12.11
CA THR A 68 -5.36 46.82 -12.65
C THR A 68 -6.16 45.91 -11.69
N GLY A 69 -6.02 46.08 -10.38
CA GLY A 69 -6.62 45.20 -9.35
C GLY A 69 -7.64 45.85 -8.42
N GLY A 70 -7.90 47.16 -8.51
CA GLY A 70 -8.72 47.89 -7.54
C GLY A 70 -10.16 47.40 -7.39
N LYS A 71 -10.75 46.87 -8.46
CA LYS A 71 -12.09 46.22 -8.42
C LYS A 71 -12.10 45.06 -7.40
N VAL A 72 -11.05 44.23 -7.39
CA VAL A 72 -10.91 43.07 -6.48
C VAL A 72 -10.54 43.54 -5.07
N LEU A 73 -9.63 44.52 -4.94
CA LEU A 73 -9.23 45.08 -3.64
C LEU A 73 -10.42 45.65 -2.87
N VAL A 74 -11.26 46.47 -3.51
CA VAL A 74 -12.47 47.03 -2.85
C VAL A 74 -13.42 45.93 -2.39
N THR A 75 -13.67 44.90 -3.22
CA THR A 75 -14.54 43.79 -2.79
C THR A 75 -13.95 43.01 -1.62
N GLY A 76 -12.64 42.75 -1.61
CA GLY A 76 -11.96 42.11 -0.48
C GLY A 76 -12.09 42.93 0.81
N LEU A 77 -11.87 44.24 0.75
CA LEU A 77 -12.00 45.15 1.89
C LEU A 77 -13.44 45.28 2.40
N LEU A 78 -14.42 45.26 1.49
CA LEU A 78 -15.85 45.29 1.83
C LEU A 78 -16.25 44.02 2.62
N GLY A 79 -15.76 42.85 2.18
CA GLY A 79 -15.94 41.58 2.89
C GLY A 79 -15.25 41.57 4.26
N LEU A 80 -13.99 42.00 4.33
CA LEU A 80 -13.24 42.09 5.59
C LEU A 80 -13.93 43.06 6.57
N ALA A 81 -14.35 44.25 6.14
CA ALA A 81 -15.03 45.24 6.98
C ALA A 81 -16.37 44.72 7.52
N GLY A 82 -17.06 43.87 6.75
CA GLY A 82 -18.27 43.18 7.21
C GLY A 82 -18.01 42.14 8.32
N ILE A 83 -16.91 41.38 8.26
CA ILE A 83 -16.64 40.26 9.18
C ILE A 83 -15.79 40.59 10.41
N MET A 84 -15.02 41.69 10.40
CA MET A 84 -14.10 42.02 11.50
C MET A 84 -14.81 42.19 12.84
N PHE A 85 -15.99 42.80 12.83
CA PHE A 85 -16.82 42.99 14.02
C PHE A 85 -18.31 42.91 13.62
N PRO A 86 -19.06 41.88 14.05
CA PRO A 86 -20.43 41.67 13.60
C PRO A 86 -21.42 42.57 14.34
N SER A 87 -22.01 43.53 13.63
CA SER A 87 -23.07 44.42 14.13
C SER A 87 -24.10 44.69 13.04
N LEU A 88 -25.22 45.33 13.41
CA LEU A 88 -26.22 45.75 12.42
C LEU A 88 -25.65 46.76 11.40
N SER A 89 -24.67 47.58 11.79
CA SER A 89 -24.01 48.52 10.87
C SER A 89 -23.06 47.82 9.90
N SER A 90 -22.26 46.85 10.36
CA SER A 90 -21.34 46.13 9.48
C SER A 90 -22.03 45.09 8.57
N LEU A 91 -23.27 44.70 8.86
CA LEU A 91 -24.10 43.86 7.99
C LEU A 91 -24.22 44.41 6.56
N LEU A 92 -24.28 45.75 6.40
CA LEU A 92 -24.42 46.37 5.08
C LEU A 92 -23.16 46.22 4.20
N TYR A 93 -21.96 46.21 4.78
CA TYR A 93 -20.73 45.86 4.05
C TYR A 93 -20.72 44.38 3.66
N LEU A 94 -21.14 43.49 4.57
CA LEU A 94 -21.22 42.06 4.27
C LEU A 94 -22.25 41.76 3.15
N VAL A 95 -23.45 42.33 3.21
CA VAL A 95 -24.49 42.12 2.19
C VAL A 95 -24.05 42.67 0.83
N SER A 96 -23.47 43.87 0.78
CA SER A 96 -22.96 44.43 -0.48
C SER A 96 -21.81 43.61 -1.07
N PHE A 97 -20.90 43.08 -0.24
CA PHE A 97 -19.90 42.09 -0.65
C PHE A 97 -20.53 40.82 -1.23
N LEU A 98 -21.47 40.19 -0.52
CA LEU A 98 -22.14 38.96 -0.97
C LEU A 98 -22.88 39.17 -2.30
N VAL A 99 -23.53 40.32 -2.50
CA VAL A 99 -24.22 40.67 -3.76
C VAL A 99 -23.22 40.82 -4.91
N VAL A 100 -22.13 41.58 -4.74
CA VAL A 100 -21.13 41.78 -5.80
C VAL A 100 -20.44 40.47 -6.18
N CYS A 101 -20.04 39.64 -5.20
CA CYS A 101 -19.43 38.34 -5.46
C CYS A 101 -20.39 37.34 -6.11
N THR A 102 -21.66 37.32 -5.71
CA THR A 102 -22.68 36.46 -6.34
C THR A 102 -23.00 36.91 -7.76
N TRP A 103 -23.05 38.21 -8.03
CA TRP A 103 -23.26 38.75 -9.38
C TRP A 103 -22.09 38.40 -10.31
N TRP A 104 -20.86 38.59 -9.83
CA TRP A 104 -19.65 38.19 -10.54
C TRP A 104 -19.63 36.69 -10.84
N ALA A 105 -19.98 35.83 -9.87
CA ALA A 105 -20.03 34.39 -10.07
C ALA A 105 -21.06 33.97 -11.14
N TRP A 106 -22.19 34.67 -11.23
CA TRP A 106 -23.25 34.38 -12.20
C TRP A 106 -22.90 34.84 -13.63
N SER A 107 -22.44 36.09 -13.77
CA SER A 107 -22.29 36.77 -15.08
C SER A 107 -20.85 36.93 -15.56
N GLY A 108 -19.85 36.80 -14.68
CA GLY A 108 -18.42 36.95 -15.00
C GLY A 108 -17.90 38.39 -14.95
N HIS A 109 -18.73 39.36 -15.30
CA HIS A 109 -18.43 40.78 -15.23
C HIS A 109 -19.35 41.45 -14.20
N VAL A 110 -18.83 42.37 -13.39
CA VAL A 110 -19.68 43.21 -12.53
C VAL A 110 -20.08 44.43 -13.35
N PRO A 111 -21.38 44.68 -13.63
CA PRO A 111 -21.77 45.80 -14.48
C PRO A 111 -21.31 47.13 -13.89
N PRO A 112 -20.70 48.02 -14.69
CA PRO A 112 -19.99 49.20 -14.17
C PRO A 112 -20.93 50.20 -13.47
N ARG A 113 -22.25 50.15 -13.76
CA ARG A 113 -23.27 50.93 -13.05
C ARG A 113 -23.50 50.43 -11.61
N LEU A 114 -23.56 49.09 -11.42
CA LEU A 114 -23.70 48.47 -10.09
C LEU A 114 -22.45 48.71 -9.25
N PHE A 115 -21.26 48.49 -9.81
CA PHE A 115 -20.00 48.70 -9.09
C PHE A 115 -19.81 50.17 -8.69
N ARG A 116 -20.12 51.13 -9.58
CA ARG A 116 -20.15 52.57 -9.25
C ARG A 116 -21.09 52.88 -8.09
N CYS A 117 -22.33 52.37 -8.14
CA CYS A 117 -23.32 52.55 -7.07
C CYS A 117 -22.81 52.02 -5.72
N VAL A 118 -22.30 50.78 -5.68
CA VAL A 118 -21.74 50.18 -4.46
C VAL A 118 -20.56 50.99 -3.91
N CYS A 119 -19.67 51.50 -4.78
CA CYS A 119 -18.56 52.35 -4.35
C CYS A 119 -19.03 53.66 -3.70
N VAL A 120 -19.95 54.40 -4.35
CA VAL A 120 -20.47 55.67 -3.80
C VAL A 120 -21.19 55.45 -2.47
N CYS A 121 -22.08 54.46 -2.42
CA CYS A 121 -22.81 54.13 -1.20
C CYS A 121 -21.87 53.69 -0.07
N SER A 122 -20.85 52.86 -0.37
CA SER A 122 -19.85 52.43 0.62
C SER A 122 -18.99 53.60 1.14
N MET A 123 -18.62 54.56 0.27
CA MET A 123 -17.86 55.75 0.68
C MET A 123 -18.65 56.63 1.66
N LEU A 124 -19.90 56.96 1.31
CA LEU A 124 -20.78 57.78 2.17
C LEU A 124 -21.09 57.06 3.49
N TYR A 125 -21.33 55.75 3.43
CA TYR A 125 -21.66 54.96 4.60
C TYR A 125 -20.46 54.73 5.54
N SER A 126 -19.26 54.44 5.00
CA SER A 126 -18.04 54.30 5.81
C SER A 126 -17.62 55.60 6.48
N SER A 127 -17.71 56.75 5.79
CA SER A 127 -17.50 58.07 6.40
C SER A 127 -18.47 58.33 7.56
N SER A 128 -19.75 57.99 7.37
CA SER A 128 -20.79 58.17 8.40
C SER A 128 -20.61 57.23 9.59
N HIS A 129 -20.19 55.99 9.33
CA HIS A 129 -19.97 54.96 10.35
C HIS A 129 -18.71 55.26 11.20
N LEU A 130 -17.62 55.72 10.58
CA LEU A 130 -16.44 56.21 11.30
C LEU A 130 -16.80 57.40 12.20
N LEU A 131 -17.52 58.39 11.67
CA LEU A 131 -17.98 59.54 12.46
C LEU A 131 -18.81 59.09 13.67
N LEU A 132 -19.74 58.15 13.50
CA LEU A 132 -20.54 57.59 14.59
C LEU A 132 -19.68 56.91 15.68
N LEU A 133 -18.68 56.12 15.29
CA LEU A 133 -17.76 55.45 16.22
C LEU A 133 -16.89 56.44 17.02
N TYR A 134 -16.43 57.53 16.39
CA TYR A 134 -15.71 58.61 17.06
C TYR A 134 -16.61 59.42 18.00
N CYS A 135 -17.82 59.79 17.56
CA CYS A 135 -18.80 60.47 18.42
C CYS A 135 -19.16 59.64 19.66
N TYR A 136 -19.25 58.31 19.56
CA TYR A 136 -19.52 57.44 20.71
C TYR A 136 -18.37 57.38 21.75
N GLN A 137 -17.18 57.92 21.46
CA GLN A 137 -16.13 58.06 22.48
C GLN A 137 -16.34 59.29 23.39
N LEU A 138 -17.34 60.15 23.10
CA LEU A 138 -17.72 61.26 23.97
C LEU A 138 -18.48 60.75 25.21
N PRO A 139 -18.06 61.10 26.45
CA PRO A 139 -18.70 60.61 27.67
C PRO A 139 -20.22 60.83 27.73
N ALA A 140 -20.70 61.98 27.26
CA ALA A 140 -22.14 62.31 27.24
C ALA A 140 -22.99 61.35 26.39
N LEU A 141 -22.41 60.73 25.34
CA LEU A 141 -23.12 59.74 24.52
C LEU A 141 -23.05 58.34 25.13
N GLN A 142 -21.99 58.02 25.88
CA GLN A 142 -21.90 56.77 26.65
C GLN A 142 -22.83 56.78 27.88
N GLU A 143 -23.08 57.95 28.47
CA GLU A 143 -24.04 58.12 29.57
C GLU A 143 -25.50 57.99 29.08
N ALA A 144 -25.82 58.56 27.92
CA ALA A 144 -27.14 58.42 27.29
C ALA A 144 -27.41 57.00 26.73
N LEU A 145 -26.37 56.32 26.24
CA LEU A 145 -26.42 54.96 25.69
C LEU A 145 -25.32 54.09 26.34
N PRO A 146 -25.55 53.56 27.55
CA PRO A 146 -24.54 52.77 28.26
C PRO A 146 -24.11 51.55 27.44
N PRO A 147 -22.82 51.16 27.50
CA PRO A 147 -22.27 50.07 26.67
C PRO A 147 -22.92 48.71 26.96
N ASN A 148 -23.50 48.54 28.15
CA ASN A 148 -24.27 47.35 28.53
C ASN A 148 -25.70 47.32 27.95
N SER A 149 -26.14 48.36 27.22
CA SER A 149 -27.47 48.40 26.62
C SER A 149 -27.58 47.53 25.36
N THR A 150 -28.76 46.95 25.15
CA THR A 150 -29.07 46.18 23.93
C THR A 150 -28.89 47.00 22.66
N HIS A 151 -29.20 48.30 22.69
CA HIS A 151 -29.07 49.20 21.55
C HIS A 151 -27.60 49.47 21.18
N ALA A 152 -26.73 49.79 22.15
CA ALA A 152 -25.30 49.95 21.90
C ALA A 152 -24.69 48.65 21.33
N SER A 153 -25.07 47.51 21.90
CA SER A 153 -24.62 46.19 21.46
C SER A 153 -25.03 45.83 20.02
N VAL A 154 -26.27 46.09 19.62
CA VAL A 154 -26.78 45.76 18.27
C VAL A 154 -26.18 46.65 17.19
N PHE A 155 -26.01 47.95 17.46
CA PHE A 155 -25.32 48.85 16.53
C PHE A 155 -23.80 48.66 16.50
N GLY A 156 -23.23 47.93 17.47
CA GLY A 156 -21.80 47.68 17.55
C GLY A 156 -21.01 48.87 18.06
N LEU A 157 -21.60 49.67 18.94
CA LEU A 157 -20.95 50.80 19.58
C LEU A 157 -20.08 50.28 20.73
N VAL A 158 -18.76 50.48 20.60
CA VAL A 158 -17.76 50.00 21.55
C VAL A 158 -17.02 51.19 22.17
N SER A 159 -17.03 51.28 23.50
CA SER A 159 -16.25 52.25 24.27
C SER A 159 -14.79 51.75 24.37
N VAL A 160 -13.91 52.33 23.56
CA VAL A 160 -12.47 52.01 23.56
C VAL A 160 -11.77 52.76 24.69
N VAL A 161 -12.18 54.01 24.91
CA VAL A 161 -11.81 54.80 26.07
C VAL A 161 -12.97 54.76 27.07
N SER A 162 -12.70 54.33 28.29
CA SER A 162 -13.62 54.39 29.42
C SER A 162 -13.13 55.44 30.43
N VAL A 163 -14.08 56.16 31.03
CA VAL A 163 -13.81 57.16 32.07
C VAL A 163 -14.30 56.60 33.40
N ASP A 164 -13.39 56.40 34.35
CA ASP A 164 -13.78 55.99 35.70
C ASP A 164 -14.46 57.15 36.43
N CYS A 165 -15.68 56.92 36.95
CA CYS A 165 -16.43 57.92 37.72
C CYS A 165 -15.70 58.38 39.01
N ALA A 166 -14.66 57.65 39.44
CA ALA A 166 -13.81 58.02 40.57
C ALA A 166 -12.60 58.91 40.19
N ALA A 167 -12.23 59.00 38.90
CA ALA A 167 -11.06 59.74 38.43
C ALA A 167 -11.21 60.21 36.96
N PRO A 168 -12.06 61.22 36.67
CA PRO A 168 -12.42 61.60 35.30
C PRO A 168 -11.28 62.16 34.44
N TRP A 169 -10.14 62.54 35.05
CA TRP A 169 -8.91 62.97 34.37
C TRP A 169 -8.01 61.80 33.93
N ARG A 170 -8.37 60.55 34.26
CA ARG A 170 -7.60 59.34 33.93
C ARG A 170 -8.37 58.53 32.89
N SER A 171 -8.10 58.80 31.61
CA SER A 171 -8.67 58.03 30.50
C SER A 171 -7.99 56.65 30.44
N GLU A 172 -8.70 55.59 30.82
CA GLU A 172 -8.17 54.24 30.72
C GLU A 172 -8.65 53.57 29.42
N VAL A 173 -7.72 52.98 28.68
CA VAL A 173 -8.03 52.13 27.52
C VAL A 173 -8.56 50.81 28.08
N ASN A 174 -9.77 50.43 27.69
CA ASN A 174 -10.43 49.27 28.26
C ASN A 174 -9.70 47.98 27.88
N SER A 175 -9.01 47.38 28.86
CA SER A 175 -8.15 46.20 28.70
C SER A 175 -8.92 44.89 28.46
N ALA A 176 -10.25 44.90 28.56
CA ALA A 176 -11.10 43.77 28.22
C ALA A 176 -11.37 43.63 26.70
N LEU A 177 -10.96 44.61 25.88
CA LEU A 177 -11.14 44.55 24.42
C LEU A 177 -10.06 43.70 23.75
N SER A 178 -10.50 42.74 22.94
CA SER A 178 -9.64 41.98 22.03
C SER A 178 -9.22 42.79 20.80
N TRP A 179 -8.10 42.36 20.17
CA TRP A 179 -7.48 43.00 19.00
C TRP A 179 -8.42 43.33 17.83
N PHE A 180 -9.47 42.53 17.61
CA PHE A 180 -10.39 42.72 16.49
C PHE A 180 -11.28 43.98 16.62
N HIS A 181 -11.52 44.47 17.84
CA HIS A 181 -12.22 45.74 18.06
C HIS A 181 -11.39 46.93 17.55
N PHE A 182 -10.07 46.94 17.81
CA PHE A 182 -9.15 47.99 17.37
C PHE A 182 -8.92 47.98 15.85
N MET A 183 -8.97 46.80 15.22
CA MET A 183 -8.79 46.67 13.77
C MET A 183 -10.00 47.10 12.93
N SER A 184 -11.21 47.15 13.51
CA SER A 184 -12.44 47.52 12.78
C SER A 184 -12.42 48.98 12.26
N PRO A 185 -12.13 50.01 13.08
CA PRO A 185 -11.99 51.38 12.59
C PRO A 185 -10.88 51.57 11.56
N LEU A 186 -9.72 50.93 11.75
CA LEU A 186 -8.59 50.98 10.81
C LEU A 186 -8.99 50.45 9.43
N LEU A 187 -9.75 49.36 9.39
CA LEU A 187 -10.20 48.74 8.15
C LEU A 187 -11.30 49.55 7.45
N LEU A 188 -12.20 50.18 8.20
CA LEU A 188 -13.19 51.13 7.67
C LEU A 188 -12.50 52.37 7.06
N LEU A 189 -11.45 52.89 7.69
CA LEU A 189 -10.63 53.97 7.15
C LEU A 189 -9.90 53.54 5.86
N LEU A 190 -9.33 52.34 5.84
CA LEU A 190 -8.69 51.78 4.65
C LEU A 190 -9.69 51.60 3.50
N LEU A 191 -10.90 51.11 3.78
CA LEU A 191 -12.00 50.99 2.81
C LEU A 191 -12.40 52.38 2.26
N TYR A 192 -12.56 53.37 3.13
CA TYR A 192 -12.85 54.75 2.71
C TYR A 192 -11.75 55.31 1.80
N CYS A 193 -10.48 55.23 2.19
CA CYS A 193 -9.34 55.73 1.43
C CYS A 193 -9.17 55.03 0.07
N THR A 194 -9.38 53.72 0.00
CA THR A 194 -9.28 52.95 -1.25
C THR A 194 -10.43 53.27 -2.22
N VAL A 195 -11.66 53.41 -1.72
CA VAL A 195 -12.80 53.83 -2.55
C VAL A 195 -12.68 55.29 -2.99
N ALA A 196 -12.19 56.19 -2.13
CA ALA A 196 -11.97 57.60 -2.46
C ALA A 196 -10.86 57.80 -3.51
N THR A 197 -9.78 57.01 -3.47
CA THR A 197 -8.72 57.05 -4.49
C THR A 197 -9.19 56.49 -5.83
N LEU A 198 -9.95 55.39 -5.84
CA LEU A 198 -10.58 54.87 -7.07
C LEU A 198 -11.58 55.87 -7.68
N TRP A 199 -12.38 56.54 -6.85
CA TRP A 199 -13.29 57.60 -7.28
C TRP A 199 -12.52 58.77 -7.91
N ARG A 200 -11.46 59.26 -7.25
CA ARG A 200 -10.60 60.33 -7.76
C ARG A 200 -9.97 59.98 -9.11
N ASN A 201 -9.39 58.79 -9.24
CA ASN A 201 -8.75 58.35 -10.47
C ASN A 201 -9.74 58.29 -11.64
N ARG A 202 -11.00 57.89 -11.39
CA ARG A 202 -12.10 57.86 -12.37
C ARG A 202 -12.68 59.24 -12.74
N VAL A 203 -12.55 60.24 -11.87
CA VAL A 203 -13.01 61.62 -12.15
C VAL A 203 -11.99 62.38 -13.01
N HIS A 204 -10.68 62.13 -12.80
CA HIS A 204 -9.63 62.78 -13.60
C HIS A 204 -9.56 62.30 -15.07
N THR A 205 -10.01 61.08 -15.40
CA THR A 205 -10.05 60.61 -16.79
C THR A 205 -11.13 61.30 -17.63
N HIS A 206 -12.27 61.66 -17.05
CA HIS A 206 -13.36 62.36 -17.77
C HIS A 206 -13.17 63.88 -17.90
N THR A 207 -12.06 64.46 -17.43
CA THR A 207 -11.86 65.93 -17.42
C THR A 207 -10.94 66.48 -18.52
N HIS A 208 -10.38 65.63 -19.40
CA HIS A 208 -9.45 66.05 -20.46
C HIS A 208 -10.06 66.20 -21.87
N THR A 209 -11.31 65.79 -22.09
CA THR A 209 -12.03 65.96 -23.37
C THR A 209 -13.10 67.05 -23.28
N HIS A 210 -12.68 68.32 -23.37
CA HIS A 210 -13.39 69.47 -23.99
C HIS A 210 -12.83 70.82 -23.51
N THR A 211 -11.90 71.42 -24.27
CA THR A 211 -11.74 72.90 -24.32
C THR A 211 -10.83 73.32 -25.49
N HIS A 212 -11.42 73.65 -26.64
CA HIS A 212 -10.78 74.49 -27.64
C HIS A 212 -11.69 75.67 -27.97
N THR A 213 -11.22 76.87 -27.62
CA THR A 213 -11.95 78.13 -27.80
C THR A 213 -11.41 78.83 -29.06
N HIS A 214 -12.23 78.96 -30.11
CA HIS A 214 -11.85 79.75 -31.29
C HIS A 214 -12.35 81.19 -31.19
N THR A 215 -11.40 82.13 -31.21
CA THR A 215 -11.66 83.57 -31.29
C THR A 215 -11.74 83.98 -32.76
N HIS A 216 -12.85 84.60 -33.18
CA HIS A 216 -12.96 85.19 -34.52
C HIS A 216 -12.84 86.72 -34.46
N THR A 217 -11.83 87.26 -35.14
CA THR A 217 -11.77 88.67 -35.52
C THR A 217 -11.94 88.75 -37.04
N LEU A 218 -12.76 89.70 -37.50
CA LEU A 218 -13.31 89.68 -38.86
C LEU A 218 -12.74 90.83 -39.70
N THR A 219 -12.11 90.52 -40.83
CA THR A 219 -11.96 91.47 -41.95
C THR A 219 -11.89 90.70 -43.28
N HIS A 220 -12.79 91.04 -44.20
CA HIS A 220 -12.87 90.40 -45.52
C HIS A 220 -11.67 90.77 -46.42
N THR A 221 -11.15 89.80 -47.17
CA THR A 221 -10.89 90.01 -48.62
C THR A 221 -10.93 88.68 -49.39
N HIS A 222 -10.96 88.77 -50.72
CA HIS A 222 -11.51 87.76 -51.63
C HIS A 222 -10.43 86.95 -52.36
N SER A 223 -10.87 85.92 -53.09
CA SER A 223 -10.24 85.33 -54.28
C SER A 223 -9.16 84.24 -54.14
N HIS A 224 -9.63 83.04 -54.50
CA HIS A 224 -9.10 82.21 -55.60
C HIS A 224 -8.03 81.11 -55.36
N THR A 225 -8.57 79.89 -55.22
CA THR A 225 -8.62 78.90 -56.33
C THR A 225 -7.34 78.14 -56.73
N HIS A 226 -7.35 76.87 -56.30
CA HIS A 226 -6.95 75.65 -57.01
C HIS A 226 -5.50 75.16 -57.10
N THR A 227 -5.45 73.83 -56.96
CA THR A 227 -4.62 72.84 -57.66
C THR A 227 -3.15 72.68 -57.32
N LEU A 228 -2.92 71.59 -56.58
CA LEU A 228 -2.31 70.36 -57.08
C LEU A 228 -0.78 70.35 -57.29
N THR A 229 -0.26 69.14 -57.05
CA THR A 229 1.07 68.61 -57.36
C THR A 229 2.22 68.97 -56.41
N HIS A 230 3.18 68.09 -56.14
CA HIS A 230 3.32 66.62 -56.07
C HIS A 230 4.84 66.37 -56.10
N THR A 231 5.29 65.27 -55.49
CA THR A 231 6.44 64.47 -55.99
C THR A 231 7.83 65.12 -55.91
N HIS A 232 8.59 64.82 -54.86
CA HIS A 232 9.54 63.69 -54.73
C HIS A 232 10.90 63.90 -55.41
N THR A 233 11.95 63.85 -54.59
CA THR A 233 13.36 63.56 -54.92
C THR A 233 13.94 62.97 -53.63
N LEU A 234 14.16 61.67 -53.45
CA LEU A 234 14.78 60.62 -54.30
C LEU A 234 16.31 60.73 -54.33
N THR A 235 16.93 60.08 -53.33
CA THR A 235 18.32 59.59 -53.37
C THR A 235 18.31 58.14 -52.93
N HIS A 236 18.41 57.22 -53.89
CA HIS A 236 18.50 55.79 -53.66
C HIS A 236 19.92 55.43 -53.18
N SER A 237 20.03 54.54 -52.19
CA SER A 237 21.24 53.75 -51.95
C SER A 237 20.85 52.28 -51.92
N HIS A 238 21.42 51.48 -52.81
CA HIS A 238 21.17 50.04 -52.86
C HIS A 238 22.26 49.28 -52.11
N THR A 239 21.88 48.43 -51.14
CA THR A 239 22.75 47.31 -50.73
C THR A 239 21.88 46.12 -50.31
N HIS A 240 21.50 45.29 -51.29
CA HIS A 240 20.95 43.94 -51.10
C HIS A 240 21.97 42.91 -51.61
N THR A 241 22.01 41.72 -50.98
CA THR A 241 22.28 40.36 -51.55
C THR A 241 22.61 39.44 -50.35
N LEU A 242 22.21 38.17 -50.22
CA LEU A 242 21.34 37.21 -50.92
C LEU A 242 20.70 36.35 -49.79
N THR A 243 19.46 35.88 -49.79
CA THR A 243 18.68 35.23 -50.86
C THR A 243 17.19 35.52 -50.71
N HIS A 244 16.56 36.11 -51.73
CA HIS A 244 15.10 36.22 -51.85
C HIS A 244 14.67 35.66 -53.21
N THR A 245 13.66 34.79 -53.20
CA THR A 245 13.01 34.23 -54.39
C THR A 245 11.51 34.34 -54.11
N HIS A 246 10.85 35.44 -54.45
CA HIS A 246 10.21 35.69 -55.76
C HIS A 246 9.38 34.47 -56.22
N THR A 247 8.07 34.60 -56.40
CA THR A 247 7.48 35.52 -57.38
C THR A 247 6.48 36.53 -56.82
N HIS A 248 6.83 37.82 -56.86
CA HIS A 248 5.83 38.89 -56.97
C HIS A 248 5.40 38.98 -58.44
N ARG A 249 4.09 38.99 -58.73
CA ARG A 249 3.56 39.41 -60.03
C ARG A 249 2.39 40.35 -59.79
N GLY A 250 2.67 41.65 -59.89
CA GLY A 250 1.75 42.74 -59.63
C GLY A 250 2.20 43.99 -60.39
N HIS A 251 2.11 43.93 -61.72
CA HIS A 251 1.82 45.11 -62.51
C HIS A 251 0.48 45.70 -62.02
N PRO A 252 0.31 47.03 -62.05
CA PRO A 252 -0.51 47.67 -63.06
C PRO A 252 0.32 47.93 -64.32
N PRO A 253 -0.30 48.14 -65.48
CA PRO A 253 -1.73 48.03 -65.76
C PRO A 253 -1.97 46.69 -66.54
N ASP A 254 -3.11 46.33 -67.13
CA ASP A 254 -4.33 47.05 -67.50
C ASP A 254 -5.33 46.00 -68.12
N TYR A 255 -6.41 46.48 -68.73
CA TYR A 255 -7.28 45.79 -69.72
C TYR A 255 -8.06 44.52 -69.28
N SER A 256 -9.39 44.68 -69.18
CA SER A 256 -10.44 43.87 -69.87
C SER A 256 -10.41 42.33 -69.73
N LEU A 257 -11.46 41.65 -69.27
CA LEU A 257 -12.84 41.67 -69.80
C LEU A 257 -13.80 40.93 -68.82
N ALA A 258 -14.97 41.53 -68.57
CA ALA A 258 -16.32 40.97 -68.79
C ALA A 258 -16.75 39.57 -68.25
N PRO A 259 -18.07 39.35 -68.05
CA PRO A 259 -19.06 40.25 -67.46
C PRO A 259 -19.96 39.47 -66.43
N PRO A 260 -21.30 39.63 -66.28
CA PRO A 260 -21.95 39.48 -64.98
C PRO A 260 -22.78 38.18 -64.93
N THR A 261 -23.56 37.92 -63.87
CA THR A 261 -25.01 38.23 -63.79
C THR A 261 -25.38 38.31 -62.30
N GLN A 262 -25.99 39.36 -61.75
CA GLN A 262 -27.19 40.10 -62.19
C GLN A 262 -28.39 39.18 -62.42
N ASN A 263 -29.26 39.07 -61.39
CA ASN A 263 -30.73 39.10 -61.43
C ASN A 263 -31.28 38.32 -60.21
N ALA A 264 -32.12 38.93 -59.36
CA ALA A 264 -33.52 39.28 -59.63
C ALA A 264 -34.36 37.99 -59.81
N THR A 265 -35.53 37.81 -59.20
CA THR A 265 -36.43 38.76 -58.51
C THR A 265 -37.55 37.98 -57.79
N LEU A 266 -38.40 38.70 -57.04
CA LEU A 266 -39.88 38.52 -56.91
C LEU A 266 -40.46 37.07 -57.03
N GLY A 267 -41.24 36.57 -56.08
CA GLY A 267 -41.90 37.22 -54.93
C GLY A 267 -43.37 36.78 -54.83
N LEU A 268 -44.12 37.38 -53.88
CA LEU A 268 -45.59 37.30 -53.70
C LEU A 268 -46.12 35.88 -53.34
N GLU A 269 -47.25 35.65 -52.65
CA GLU A 269 -48.18 36.41 -51.78
C GLU A 269 -49.01 35.35 -50.98
N LEU A 270 -49.81 35.58 -49.94
CA LEU A 270 -50.35 36.72 -49.16
C LEU A 270 -50.38 36.25 -47.67
N TYR A 271 -50.74 37.00 -46.62
CA TYR A 271 -51.97 37.78 -46.39
C TYR A 271 -51.75 38.88 -45.33
N SER A 272 -52.47 40.00 -45.45
CA SER A 272 -52.33 41.17 -44.55
C SER A 272 -53.25 41.14 -43.33
N GLN A 273 -52.93 41.95 -42.30
CA GLN A 273 -53.86 43.01 -41.88
C GLN A 273 -53.23 44.17 -41.07
N ARG A 274 -53.34 45.36 -41.67
CA ARG A 274 -53.64 46.69 -41.07
C ARG A 274 -52.55 47.54 -40.37
N SER A 275 -52.50 48.79 -40.82
CA SER A 275 -51.63 49.95 -40.54
C SER A 275 -52.41 51.04 -39.73
N PRO A 276 -51.93 52.29 -39.44
CA PRO A 276 -50.82 53.04 -40.08
C PRO A 276 -49.93 54.00 -39.24
N ASN A 277 -48.84 54.41 -39.92
CA ASN A 277 -47.82 55.44 -39.68
C ASN A 277 -48.16 56.70 -38.84
N ARG A 278 -47.13 57.20 -38.15
CA ARG A 278 -46.53 58.53 -38.44
C ARG A 278 -45.00 58.50 -38.32
N VAL A 279 -44.33 59.31 -39.12
CA VAL A 279 -42.88 59.60 -39.11
C VAL A 279 -42.72 61.10 -38.82
N PHE A 280 -41.77 61.49 -37.96
CA PHE A 280 -40.98 62.73 -38.14
C PHE A 280 -39.72 62.73 -37.25
N ASP A 281 -38.71 63.45 -37.73
CA ASP A 281 -37.26 63.38 -37.43
C ASP A 281 -36.78 63.76 -36.02
N ALA A 282 -35.64 63.16 -35.62
CA ALA A 282 -34.44 63.77 -34.99
C ALA A 282 -33.52 62.62 -34.48
N ALA A 283 -32.40 62.24 -35.10
CA ALA A 283 -31.15 62.98 -35.36
C ALA A 283 -30.25 63.22 -34.12
N GLY A 284 -29.19 62.40 -33.98
CA GLY A 284 -27.90 62.83 -33.43
C GLY A 284 -27.43 62.22 -32.10
N TRP A 285 -26.37 61.40 -32.19
CA TRP A 285 -25.37 61.06 -31.15
C TRP A 285 -25.90 60.22 -29.95
N GLN A 286 -25.18 59.24 -29.38
CA GLN A 286 -23.75 58.89 -29.48
C GLN A 286 -23.57 57.37 -29.67
N GLU A 287 -22.80 56.96 -30.69
CA GLU A 287 -21.90 55.81 -30.59
C GLU A 287 -20.56 56.36 -30.04
N GLU A 288 -19.95 55.67 -29.06
CA GLU A 288 -18.58 55.83 -28.50
C GLU A 288 -18.56 55.38 -27.03
N GLU A 289 -18.57 54.06 -26.75
CA GLU A 289 -18.10 53.49 -25.46
C GLU A 289 -17.73 51.98 -25.57
N GLU A 290 -17.52 51.42 -26.77
CA GLU A 290 -17.24 49.96 -26.98
C GLU A 290 -15.85 49.62 -27.59
N GLU A 291 -14.96 50.59 -27.86
CA GLU A 291 -13.64 50.33 -28.50
C GLU A 291 -12.41 50.38 -27.55
N GLU A 292 -12.57 50.43 -26.22
CA GLU A 292 -11.43 50.49 -25.25
C GLU A 292 -11.16 49.18 -24.45
N GLU A 293 -11.80 48.04 -24.76
CA GLU A 293 -11.49 46.74 -24.09
C GLU A 293 -10.97 45.63 -25.05
N GLU A 294 -10.65 45.91 -26.33
CA GLU A 294 -10.10 44.89 -27.27
C GLU A 294 -8.56 44.96 -27.56
N GLU A 295 -7.82 45.98 -27.11
CA GLU A 295 -6.36 46.10 -27.40
C GLU A 295 -5.39 45.54 -26.31
N GLU A 296 -5.86 44.88 -25.25
CA GLU A 296 -4.96 44.25 -24.22
C GLU A 296 -4.86 42.70 -24.29
N GLU A 297 -5.41 42.01 -25.30
CA GLU A 297 -5.29 40.54 -25.46
C GLU A 297 -4.36 40.04 -26.61
N GLU A 298 -3.44 40.86 -27.14
CA GLU A 298 -2.41 40.40 -28.11
C GLU A 298 -0.93 40.59 -27.67
N GLU A 299 -0.56 40.29 -26.42
CA GLU A 299 0.87 40.04 -26.11
C GLU A 299 1.14 39.02 -24.99
N GLN A 300 0.73 37.75 -25.20
CA GLN A 300 1.25 36.64 -24.38
C GLN A 300 1.20 35.24 -25.02
N GLU A 301 1.85 35.07 -26.19
CA GLU A 301 2.24 33.74 -26.70
C GLU A 301 3.37 33.12 -25.85
N GLY A 302 2.98 32.71 -24.65
CA GLY A 302 3.82 32.00 -23.70
C GLY A 302 2.91 31.39 -22.65
N VAL A 303 2.25 30.28 -22.98
CA VAL A 303 1.31 29.59 -22.08
C VAL A 303 2.06 29.12 -20.84
N SER A 304 2.12 30.00 -19.84
CA SER A 304 2.78 29.76 -18.57
C SER A 304 2.24 28.47 -17.94
N ALA A 305 3.13 27.69 -17.33
CA ALA A 305 2.72 26.50 -16.56
C ALA A 305 1.66 26.85 -15.50
N VAL A 306 1.67 28.10 -15.01
CA VAL A 306 0.65 28.65 -14.09
C VAL A 306 -0.73 28.73 -14.76
N ALA A 307 -0.83 29.16 -16.02
CA ALA A 307 -2.09 29.24 -16.75
C ALA A 307 -2.66 27.84 -17.07
N MET A 308 -1.83 26.88 -17.45
CA MET A 308 -2.25 25.47 -17.59
C MET A 308 -2.68 24.86 -16.25
N ALA A 309 -1.93 25.11 -15.17
CA ALA A 309 -2.30 24.68 -13.83
C ALA A 309 -3.62 25.33 -13.37
N PHE A 310 -3.84 26.61 -13.66
CA PHE A 310 -5.07 27.32 -13.33
C PHE A 310 -6.29 26.78 -14.09
N ARG A 311 -6.16 26.51 -15.40
CA ARG A 311 -7.21 25.82 -16.19
C ARG A 311 -7.50 24.42 -15.64
N PHE A 312 -6.49 23.68 -15.18
CA PHE A 312 -6.67 22.39 -14.52
C PHE A 312 -7.36 22.51 -13.14
N LEU A 313 -6.97 23.49 -12.32
CA LEU A 313 -7.58 23.77 -11.02
C LEU A 313 -9.05 24.17 -11.16
N LEU A 314 -9.38 25.05 -12.12
CA LEU A 314 -10.77 25.37 -12.46
C LEU A 314 -11.54 24.12 -12.90
N LYS A 315 -10.97 23.28 -13.78
CA LYS A 315 -11.59 22.01 -14.21
C LYS A 315 -11.87 21.04 -13.04
N GLN A 316 -11.10 21.11 -11.96
CA GLN A 316 -11.29 20.32 -10.73
C GLN A 316 -12.00 21.08 -9.59
N SER A 317 -12.46 22.32 -9.80
CA SER A 317 -13.01 23.17 -8.73
C SER A 317 -14.20 22.53 -8.00
N TYR A 318 -14.97 21.70 -8.70
CA TYR A 318 -16.08 20.92 -8.13
C TYR A 318 -15.66 19.97 -6.99
N ILE A 319 -14.41 19.46 -7.01
CA ILE A 319 -13.87 18.65 -5.91
C ILE A 319 -13.62 19.53 -4.68
N CYS A 320 -13.02 20.71 -4.87
CA CYS A 320 -12.79 21.67 -3.79
C CYS A 320 -14.11 22.14 -3.16
N ALA A 321 -15.14 22.41 -3.98
CA ALA A 321 -16.48 22.76 -3.50
C ALA A 321 -17.16 21.62 -2.72
N LEU A 322 -17.03 20.37 -3.17
CA LEU A 322 -17.52 19.18 -2.44
C LEU A 322 -16.87 19.04 -1.06
N ILE A 323 -15.54 19.21 -0.98
CA ILE A 323 -14.79 19.17 0.28
C ILE A 323 -15.17 20.36 1.18
N ALA A 324 -15.36 21.56 0.61
CA ALA A 324 -15.76 22.75 1.36
C ALA A 324 -17.16 22.62 1.98
N MET A 325 -18.14 22.00 1.30
CA MET A 325 -19.45 21.68 1.88
C MET A 325 -19.33 20.78 3.13
N MET A 326 -18.52 19.72 3.03
CA MET A 326 -18.25 18.84 4.17
C MET A 326 -17.56 19.59 5.31
N ALA A 327 -16.47 20.31 5.02
CA ALA A 327 -15.72 21.08 6.01
C ALA A 327 -16.60 22.15 6.72
N TRP A 328 -17.52 22.80 6.01
CA TRP A 328 -18.48 23.74 6.59
C TRP A 328 -19.34 23.07 7.66
N SER A 329 -19.91 21.90 7.37
CA SER A 329 -20.79 21.16 8.29
C SER A 329 -20.06 20.61 9.53
N ILE A 330 -18.79 20.23 9.41
CA ILE A 330 -18.00 19.72 10.53
C ILE A 330 -17.54 20.85 11.45
N THR A 331 -17.07 21.97 10.89
CA THR A 331 -16.64 23.15 11.68
C THR A 331 -17.80 23.86 12.37
N TYR A 332 -19.02 23.69 11.86
CA TYR A 332 -20.25 24.22 12.46
C TYR A 332 -21.39 23.20 12.39
N VAL A 333 -21.52 22.42 13.46
CA VAL A 333 -22.54 21.38 13.61
C VAL A 333 -23.90 22.03 13.89
N SER A 334 -24.80 21.98 12.92
CA SER A 334 -26.21 22.38 13.09
C SER A 334 -27.13 21.50 12.23
N TRP A 335 -28.43 21.57 12.49
CA TRP A 335 -29.42 20.90 11.62
C TRP A 335 -29.45 21.47 10.20
N LEU A 336 -29.13 22.77 10.03
CA LEU A 336 -29.07 23.41 8.72
C LEU A 336 -27.84 22.94 7.93
N THR A 337 -26.65 22.91 8.56
CA THR A 337 -25.43 22.41 7.89
C THR A 337 -25.42 20.90 7.70
N CYS A 338 -26.27 20.14 8.41
CA CYS A 338 -26.55 18.73 8.14
C CYS A 338 -27.00 18.51 6.68
N VAL A 339 -27.79 19.43 6.12
CA VAL A 339 -28.27 19.36 4.73
C VAL A 339 -27.11 19.45 3.74
N LEU A 340 -26.11 20.32 3.99
CA LEU A 340 -24.89 20.39 3.18
C LEU A 340 -24.07 19.10 3.25
N LEU A 341 -23.95 18.49 4.43
CA LEU A 341 -23.26 17.21 4.59
C LEU A 341 -23.96 16.11 3.78
N LEU A 342 -25.25 15.91 4.00
CA LEU A 342 -26.07 14.93 3.27
C LEU A 342 -26.02 15.13 1.76
N TRP A 343 -26.17 16.38 1.28
CA TRP A 343 -26.12 16.69 -0.14
C TRP A 343 -24.74 16.42 -0.76
N SER A 344 -23.66 16.80 -0.07
CA SER A 344 -22.29 16.48 -0.53
C SER A 344 -22.06 14.97 -0.62
N CYS A 345 -22.53 14.20 0.37
CA CYS A 345 -22.47 12.75 0.37
C CYS A 345 -23.26 12.12 -0.80
N VAL A 346 -24.47 12.61 -1.10
CA VAL A 346 -25.25 12.17 -2.26
C VAL A 346 -24.50 12.47 -3.56
N LEU A 347 -23.99 13.69 -3.75
CA LEU A 347 -23.25 14.09 -4.94
C LEU A 347 -21.99 13.25 -5.18
N TRP A 348 -21.31 12.82 -4.12
CA TRP A 348 -20.14 11.92 -4.20
C TRP A 348 -20.48 10.50 -4.70
N MET A 349 -21.72 10.04 -4.51
CA MET A 349 -22.18 8.72 -4.99
C MET A 349 -22.66 8.73 -6.46
N MET A 350 -22.91 9.92 -7.04
CA MET A 350 -23.47 10.05 -8.39
C MET A 350 -22.44 9.76 -9.49
N ARG A 351 -22.85 9.01 -10.53
CA ARG A 351 -22.01 8.67 -11.70
C ARG A 351 -21.46 9.91 -12.40
N GLU A 352 -22.33 10.88 -12.68
CA GLU A 352 -21.97 12.13 -13.35
C GLU A 352 -21.77 13.26 -12.31
N ARG A 353 -21.03 13.00 -11.23
CA ARG A 353 -20.86 13.94 -10.10
C ARG A 353 -20.59 15.39 -10.52
N ARG A 354 -19.69 15.63 -11.51
CA ARG A 354 -19.40 16.97 -12.05
C ARG A 354 -20.65 17.65 -12.63
N ARG A 355 -21.49 16.92 -13.37
CA ARG A 355 -22.73 17.44 -13.96
C ARG A 355 -23.72 17.86 -12.88
N TYR A 356 -23.92 17.03 -11.87
CA TYR A 356 -24.86 17.31 -10.77
C TYR A 356 -24.34 18.37 -9.78
N THR A 357 -23.02 18.47 -9.55
CA THR A 357 -22.44 19.60 -8.79
C THR A 357 -22.61 20.92 -9.53
N LEU A 358 -22.33 20.97 -10.84
CA LEU A 358 -22.53 22.19 -11.64
C LEU A 358 -24.01 22.58 -11.70
N LEU A 359 -24.93 21.61 -11.84
CA LEU A 359 -26.38 21.85 -11.82
C LEU A 359 -26.91 22.35 -10.46
N SER A 360 -26.32 21.90 -9.35
CA SER A 360 -26.70 22.36 -7.99
C SER A 360 -26.00 23.64 -7.53
N SER A 361 -24.97 24.10 -8.25
CA SER A 361 -24.18 25.29 -7.89
C SER A 361 -24.98 26.57 -7.59
N PRO A 362 -26.03 26.99 -8.33
CA PRO A 362 -26.77 28.21 -7.98
C PRO A 362 -27.53 28.08 -6.66
N TRP A 363 -28.09 26.89 -6.37
CA TRP A 363 -28.78 26.60 -5.12
C TRP A 363 -27.81 26.54 -3.94
N LEU A 364 -26.59 26.02 -4.15
CA LEU A 364 -25.54 26.00 -3.15
C LEU A 364 -25.04 27.41 -2.79
N VAL A 365 -24.88 28.30 -3.77
CA VAL A 365 -24.54 29.71 -3.52
C VAL A 365 -25.67 30.43 -2.78
N ALA A 366 -26.92 30.28 -3.21
CA ALA A 366 -28.06 30.88 -2.54
C ALA A 366 -28.22 30.41 -1.09
N TYR A 367 -28.09 29.11 -0.84
CA TYR A 367 -28.16 28.52 0.50
C TYR A 367 -26.96 28.90 1.37
N GLY A 368 -25.74 28.91 0.81
CA GLY A 368 -24.53 29.36 1.51
C GLY A 368 -24.60 30.83 1.93
N ASN A 369 -25.06 31.71 1.04
CA ASN A 369 -25.32 33.13 1.36
C ASN A 369 -26.33 33.26 2.51
N LEU A 370 -27.46 32.54 2.45
CA LEU A 370 -28.48 32.54 3.49
C LEU A 370 -27.91 32.06 4.84
N LEU A 371 -27.12 30.99 4.86
CA LEU A 371 -26.49 30.50 6.09
C LEU A 371 -25.48 31.50 6.68
N VAL A 372 -24.70 32.20 5.86
CA VAL A 372 -23.76 33.23 6.34
C VAL A 372 -24.52 34.42 6.94
N VAL A 373 -25.59 34.90 6.29
CA VAL A 373 -26.41 36.00 6.82
C VAL A 373 -27.13 35.60 8.11
N LEU A 374 -27.68 34.39 8.20
CA LEU A 374 -28.29 33.90 9.44
C LEU A 374 -27.22 33.75 10.55
N GLN A 375 -26.07 33.15 10.26
CA GLN A 375 -24.98 33.02 11.21
C GLN A 375 -24.49 34.38 11.74
N TYR A 376 -24.47 35.38 10.87
CA TYR A 376 -24.11 36.76 11.22
C TYR A 376 -25.08 37.36 12.24
N ILE A 377 -26.39 37.25 12.00
CA ILE A 377 -27.44 37.75 12.90
C ILE A 377 -27.37 37.03 14.26
N TYR A 378 -27.18 35.71 14.27
CA TYR A 378 -27.00 34.92 15.49
C TYR A 378 -25.63 35.11 16.19
N SER A 379 -24.71 35.87 15.59
CA SER A 379 -23.46 36.27 16.24
C SER A 379 -23.62 37.53 17.11
N PHE A 380 -24.77 38.22 17.06
CA PHE A 380 -25.02 39.40 17.90
C PHE A 380 -25.14 39.04 19.39
N PRO A 381 -24.61 39.86 20.32
CA PRO A 381 -24.55 39.48 21.74
C PRO A 381 -25.92 39.27 22.40
N VAL A 382 -26.94 39.97 21.90
CA VAL A 382 -28.31 40.07 22.47
C VAL A 382 -29.20 38.87 22.12
N VAL A 383 -28.88 38.08 21.09
CA VAL A 383 -29.74 36.98 20.61
C VAL A 383 -29.60 35.75 21.52
N GLN A 384 -30.73 35.19 21.96
CA GLN A 384 -30.78 33.95 22.73
C GLN A 384 -30.46 32.74 21.86
N GLU A 385 -29.77 31.76 22.44
CA GLU A 385 -29.33 30.55 21.73
C GLU A 385 -30.50 29.57 21.52
N VAL A 386 -30.63 29.06 20.29
CA VAL A 386 -31.59 27.99 19.97
C VAL A 386 -30.82 26.66 19.87
N PRO A 387 -30.99 25.75 20.85
CA PRO A 387 -30.14 24.56 20.96
C PRO A 387 -30.22 23.66 19.72
N GLY A 388 -29.07 23.44 19.09
CA GLY A 388 -28.93 22.61 17.87
C GLY A 388 -29.20 23.34 16.53
N LEU A 389 -29.70 24.58 16.55
CA LEU A 389 -29.91 25.38 15.35
C LEU A 389 -28.78 26.39 15.13
N PHE A 390 -28.46 27.18 16.17
CA PHE A 390 -27.33 28.11 16.14
C PHE A 390 -26.54 28.03 17.46
N LEU A 391 -25.21 27.99 17.36
CA LEU A 391 -24.27 27.91 18.48
C LEU A 391 -23.41 29.19 18.53
N LYS A 392 -23.36 29.85 19.68
CA LYS A 392 -22.51 31.02 19.91
C LYS A 392 -21.05 30.55 20.09
N LYS A 393 -20.10 31.30 19.53
CA LYS A 393 -18.65 30.99 19.61
C LYS A 393 -17.85 32.22 20.02
N GLU A 394 -16.72 31.99 20.69
CA GLU A 394 -15.91 33.00 21.37
C GLU A 394 -15.26 34.05 20.44
N VAL A 395 -14.96 33.70 19.18
CA VAL A 395 -14.31 34.61 18.21
C VAL A 395 -15.08 34.59 16.88
N PRO A 396 -16.00 35.55 16.65
CA PRO A 396 -16.87 35.51 15.46
C PRO A 396 -16.12 35.74 14.15
N CYS A 397 -15.16 36.68 14.12
CA CYS A 397 -14.41 37.03 12.90
C CYS A 397 -13.70 35.81 12.27
N ARG A 398 -13.00 35.00 13.07
CA ARG A 398 -12.24 33.82 12.61
C ARG A 398 -13.14 32.76 11.99
N GLU A 399 -14.27 32.50 12.64
CA GLU A 399 -15.25 31.51 12.20
C GLU A 399 -15.94 31.97 10.92
N LEU A 400 -16.38 33.23 10.87
CA LEU A 400 -17.06 33.80 9.69
C LEU A 400 -16.12 33.91 8.47
N ALA A 401 -14.85 34.26 8.67
CA ALA A 401 -13.82 34.23 7.64
C ALA A 401 -13.66 32.82 7.03
N SER A 402 -13.69 31.76 7.86
CA SER A 402 -13.64 30.38 7.36
C SER A 402 -14.86 30.02 6.49
N LYS A 403 -16.05 30.57 6.80
CA LYS A 403 -17.26 30.36 6.00
C LYS A 403 -17.22 31.10 4.67
N LEU A 404 -16.68 32.32 4.64
CA LEU A 404 -16.45 33.04 3.38
C LEU A 404 -15.44 32.33 2.49
N LEU A 405 -14.39 31.70 3.07
CA LEU A 405 -13.46 30.87 2.31
C LEU A 405 -14.15 29.62 1.72
N CYS A 406 -15.06 28.96 2.45
CA CYS A 406 -15.88 27.90 1.89
C CYS A 406 -16.79 28.41 0.76
N LEU A 407 -17.46 29.55 0.97
CA LEU A 407 -18.39 30.17 0.03
C LEU A 407 -17.71 30.60 -1.28
N LEU A 408 -16.45 31.04 -1.22
CA LEU A 408 -15.62 31.30 -2.41
C LEU A 408 -15.55 30.11 -3.35
N THR A 409 -15.47 28.88 -2.83
CA THR A 409 -15.47 27.67 -3.67
C THR A 409 -16.81 27.44 -4.38
N PHE A 410 -17.93 27.90 -3.81
CA PHE A 410 -19.26 27.80 -4.43
C PHE A 410 -19.42 28.86 -5.52
N TRP A 411 -18.90 30.08 -5.32
CA TRP A 411 -18.84 31.11 -6.37
C TRP A 411 -17.97 30.67 -7.55
N LEU A 412 -16.80 30.07 -7.30
CA LEU A 412 -15.95 29.50 -8.36
C LEU A 412 -16.64 28.35 -9.11
N LEU A 413 -17.37 27.48 -8.40
CA LEU A 413 -18.16 26.41 -9.02
C LEU A 413 -19.31 26.95 -9.88
N LEU A 414 -20.02 27.98 -9.41
CA LEU A 414 -21.07 28.65 -10.17
C LEU A 414 -20.50 29.37 -11.40
N ARG A 415 -19.33 30.01 -11.28
CA ARG A 415 -18.62 30.62 -12.42
C ARG A 415 -18.28 29.57 -13.47
N GLN A 416 -17.73 28.41 -13.08
CA GLN A 416 -17.49 27.28 -13.98
C GLN A 416 -18.77 26.77 -14.65
N ALA A 417 -19.87 26.65 -13.89
CA ALA A 417 -21.16 26.20 -14.42
C ALA A 417 -21.76 27.20 -15.44
N SER A 418 -21.55 28.50 -15.21
CA SER A 418 -21.97 29.57 -16.11
C SER A 418 -21.14 29.58 -17.39
N THR A 419 -19.79 29.56 -17.30
CA THR A 419 -18.92 29.51 -18.49
C THR A 419 -19.18 28.26 -19.33
N GLU A 420 -19.21 27.05 -18.74
CA GLU A 420 -19.52 25.82 -19.47
C GLU A 420 -20.93 25.80 -20.11
N LYS A 421 -21.85 26.67 -19.67
CA LYS A 421 -23.16 26.82 -20.30
C LYS A 421 -23.07 27.75 -21.51
N THR A 422 -22.38 28.87 -21.37
CA THR A 422 -22.12 29.82 -22.47
C THR A 422 -21.31 29.15 -23.59
N ASP A 423 -20.24 28.43 -23.27
CA ASP A 423 -19.41 27.69 -24.24
C ASP A 423 -20.25 26.71 -25.06
N ARG A 424 -21.10 25.90 -24.39
CA ARG A 424 -22.02 24.97 -25.07
C ARG A 424 -23.04 25.70 -25.95
N GLN A 425 -23.50 26.88 -25.55
CA GLN A 425 -24.40 27.67 -26.40
C GLN A 425 -23.66 28.16 -27.65
N ALA A 426 -22.45 28.70 -27.51
CA ALA A 426 -21.60 29.08 -28.64
C ALA A 426 -21.35 27.90 -29.60
N ASP A 427 -20.98 26.73 -29.09
CA ASP A 427 -20.80 25.51 -29.89
C ASP A 427 -22.08 25.11 -30.64
N THR A 428 -23.26 25.19 -30.00
CA THR A 428 -24.53 24.90 -30.69
C THR A 428 -24.85 25.91 -31.79
N HIS A 429 -24.55 27.20 -31.58
CA HIS A 429 -24.68 28.22 -32.63
C HIS A 429 -23.71 27.95 -33.79
N LEU A 430 -22.44 27.63 -33.50
CA LEU A 430 -21.43 27.30 -34.51
C LEU A 430 -21.83 26.06 -35.34
N SER A 431 -22.37 25.02 -34.68
CA SER A 431 -22.84 23.81 -35.37
C SER A 431 -24.02 24.10 -36.31
N SER A 432 -24.99 24.93 -35.89
CA SER A 432 -26.14 25.31 -36.73
C SER A 432 -25.73 26.10 -37.98
N ILE A 433 -24.71 26.96 -37.86
CA ILE A 433 -24.11 27.71 -38.98
C ILE A 433 -23.37 26.75 -39.93
N SER A 434 -22.56 25.82 -39.39
CA SER A 434 -21.80 24.86 -40.21
C SER A 434 -22.68 23.87 -40.99
N VAL A 435 -23.85 23.49 -40.48
CA VAL A 435 -24.81 22.62 -41.18
C VAL A 435 -25.45 23.32 -42.37
N HIS A 436 -25.58 24.66 -42.34
CA HIS A 436 -26.03 25.45 -43.49
C HIS A 436 -24.96 25.58 -44.58
N SER A 437 -23.66 25.55 -44.22
CA SER A 437 -22.54 25.70 -45.16
C SER A 437 -22.14 24.41 -45.89
N ARG A 438 -22.65 23.23 -45.50
CA ARG A 438 -22.25 21.92 -46.06
C ARG A 438 -23.34 21.25 -46.90
N GLY A 439 -24.28 22.05 -47.40
CA GLY A 439 -25.52 21.64 -48.08
C GLY A 439 -25.52 21.70 -49.61
N GLU A 440 -24.38 21.90 -50.27
CA GLU A 440 -24.28 21.86 -51.75
C GLU A 440 -23.27 20.80 -52.23
N THR A 441 -23.60 20.13 -53.34
CA THR A 441 -22.88 18.99 -53.98
C THR A 441 -23.08 17.57 -53.39
N ALA A 442 -24.29 17.02 -53.52
CA ALA A 442 -24.47 15.56 -53.71
C ALA A 442 -25.79 15.24 -54.44
N VAL A 443 -25.71 14.88 -55.72
CA VAL A 443 -26.85 14.40 -56.53
C VAL A 443 -26.94 12.88 -56.43
N CYS A 444 -28.10 12.32 -56.03
CA CYS A 444 -28.77 11.24 -56.77
C CYS A 444 -30.10 10.73 -56.14
N LEU A 445 -31.17 10.82 -56.95
CA LEU A 445 -32.29 9.88 -57.12
C LEU A 445 -32.93 9.20 -55.87
N ARG A 446 -34.19 9.57 -55.62
CA ARG A 446 -35.13 8.83 -54.75
C ARG A 446 -36.31 8.31 -55.59
N ALA A 447 -36.55 7.00 -55.55
CA ALA A 447 -37.79 6.37 -56.03
C ALA A 447 -38.70 5.98 -54.84
N LYS A 448 -40.01 5.90 -55.09
CA LYS A 448 -41.11 5.58 -54.13
C LYS A 448 -42.00 4.49 -54.75
N PRO A 449 -42.52 3.51 -53.99
CA PRO A 449 -43.98 3.43 -53.68
C PRO A 449 -44.24 3.03 -52.19
N THR A 450 -45.23 3.52 -51.41
CA THR A 450 -46.72 3.39 -51.37
C THR A 450 -47.29 2.10 -50.73
N ASP A 451 -48.46 2.24 -50.09
CA ASP A 451 -49.02 1.44 -48.98
C ASP A 451 -49.82 0.16 -49.34
N SER A 452 -50.08 -0.75 -48.38
CA SER A 452 -51.44 -1.25 -47.99
C SER A 452 -51.54 -2.53 -47.09
N LEU A 453 -52.62 -2.57 -46.29
CA LEU A 453 -53.47 -3.69 -45.76
C LEU A 453 -52.97 -4.92 -44.94
N ALA A 454 -53.42 -4.95 -43.67
CA ALA A 454 -54.32 -5.93 -43.00
C ALA A 454 -54.01 -7.45 -42.75
N ASP A 455 -54.14 -7.81 -41.46
CA ASP A 455 -54.68 -9.06 -40.83
C ASP A 455 -54.02 -10.46 -40.93
N ARG A 456 -53.51 -10.96 -39.77
CA ARG A 456 -54.06 -12.12 -39.00
C ARG A 456 -53.26 -12.45 -37.71
N LEU A 457 -53.97 -12.85 -36.65
CA LEU A 457 -53.51 -13.30 -35.31
C LEU A 457 -53.58 -14.86 -35.20
N PRO A 458 -53.16 -15.52 -34.10
CA PRO A 458 -52.08 -15.25 -33.12
C PRO A 458 -51.20 -16.50 -32.78
N LEU A 459 -50.07 -16.32 -32.09
CA LEU A 459 -49.57 -17.18 -30.97
C LEU A 459 -48.31 -16.56 -30.32
N SER A 460 -48.11 -16.83 -29.02
CA SER A 460 -47.16 -16.16 -28.11
C SER A 460 -46.16 -17.16 -27.49
N PRO A 461 -45.25 -16.78 -26.57
CA PRO A 461 -44.33 -15.62 -26.56
C PRO A 461 -42.86 -16.04 -26.25
N ALA A 462 -41.86 -15.27 -26.70
CA ALA A 462 -40.58 -15.01 -26.00
C ALA A 462 -39.53 -14.36 -26.94
N GLU A 463 -38.58 -13.63 -26.35
CA GLU A 463 -37.25 -13.32 -26.87
C GLU A 463 -37.14 -12.68 -28.28
N HIS A 464 -37.25 -11.35 -28.35
CA HIS A 464 -36.20 -10.49 -28.93
C HIS A 464 -36.55 -8.99 -28.79
N GLN A 465 -35.91 -8.29 -27.86
CA GLN A 465 -35.91 -6.82 -27.86
C GLN A 465 -34.66 -6.25 -27.19
N GLU A 466 -33.60 -6.04 -27.98
CA GLU A 466 -32.64 -4.91 -27.87
C GLU A 466 -31.55 -4.99 -28.96
N GLN A 467 -31.92 -4.63 -30.19
CA GLN A 467 -30.96 -4.20 -31.22
C GLN A 467 -31.40 -2.85 -31.81
N HIS A 468 -31.43 -1.80 -30.99
CA HIS A 468 -31.34 -0.42 -31.50
C HIS A 468 -31.02 0.63 -30.41
N LYS A 469 -29.83 0.56 -29.81
CA LYS A 469 -29.23 1.72 -29.09
C LYS A 469 -27.72 1.63 -28.92
N GLN A 470 -27.00 1.70 -30.05
CA GLN A 470 -25.54 1.82 -30.04
C GLN A 470 -25.05 2.91 -31.01
N LYS A 471 -25.47 4.15 -30.71
CA LYS A 471 -24.82 5.38 -31.17
C LYS A 471 -25.16 6.52 -30.21
N GLU A 472 -24.26 6.72 -29.25
CA GLU A 472 -23.96 7.99 -28.55
C GLU A 472 -22.86 7.69 -27.53
N VAL A 473 -21.62 7.61 -28.01
CA VAL A 473 -20.42 7.52 -27.19
C VAL A 473 -19.55 8.73 -27.50
N SER A 474 -19.26 9.46 -26.43
CA SER A 474 -18.17 10.43 -26.20
C SER A 474 -17.93 11.58 -27.19
N TYR A 475 -18.07 12.80 -26.64
CA TYR A 475 -17.46 14.05 -27.11
C TYR A 475 -15.91 14.06 -26.95
N GLU A 476 -15.24 12.90 -26.96
CA GLU A 476 -13.78 12.80 -26.86
C GLU A 476 -13.08 12.65 -28.22
N GLU A 477 -13.77 12.21 -29.29
CA GLU A 477 -13.16 12.10 -30.63
C GLU A 477 -12.98 13.45 -31.35
N LEU A 478 -13.69 14.51 -30.93
CA LEU A 478 -13.61 15.82 -31.61
C LEU A 478 -12.46 16.72 -31.15
N LEU A 479 -11.69 16.31 -30.13
CA LEU A 479 -10.57 17.08 -29.56
C LEU A 479 -9.18 16.57 -30.03
N LEU A 480 -9.15 15.71 -31.06
CA LEU A 480 -7.97 14.97 -31.52
C LEU A 480 -7.36 15.47 -32.85
N LEU A 481 -7.70 16.68 -33.30
CA LEU A 481 -7.10 17.33 -34.48
C LEU A 481 -6.39 18.64 -34.13
N GLY A 482 -5.44 18.57 -33.18
CA GLY A 482 -4.54 19.67 -32.85
C GLY A 482 -3.41 19.25 -31.91
N GLY A 483 -2.19 19.09 -32.45
CA GLY A 483 -0.97 18.80 -31.66
C GLY A 483 -0.27 17.51 -32.10
N GLY A 484 0.85 17.64 -32.82
CA GLY A 484 1.52 16.51 -33.46
C GLY A 484 2.33 15.58 -32.54
N GLY A 485 2.56 14.35 -33.00
CA GLY A 485 3.64 13.45 -32.58
C GLY A 485 3.56 12.81 -31.19
N GLY A 486 3.16 13.56 -30.16
CA GLY A 486 3.14 13.11 -28.76
C GLY A 486 1.85 12.39 -28.31
N GLY A 487 0.74 12.60 -29.01
CA GLY A 487 -0.59 12.07 -28.62
C GLY A 487 -0.61 10.55 -28.41
N VAL A 488 -0.07 9.79 -29.37
CA VAL A 488 -0.05 8.31 -29.35
C VAL A 488 0.75 7.76 -28.15
N GLN A 489 1.80 8.45 -27.70
CA GLN A 489 2.55 8.06 -26.50
C GLN A 489 1.78 8.35 -25.19
N MET A 490 1.05 9.47 -25.14
CA MET A 490 0.19 9.78 -24.00
C MET A 490 -1.02 8.84 -23.92
N GLU A 491 -1.67 8.55 -25.05
CA GLU A 491 -2.82 7.63 -25.13
C GLU A 491 -2.45 6.21 -24.68
N THR A 492 -1.32 5.69 -25.14
CA THR A 492 -0.83 4.37 -24.72
C THR A 492 -0.46 4.34 -23.23
N LEU A 493 0.15 5.40 -22.69
CA LEU A 493 0.41 5.54 -21.26
C LEU A 493 -0.90 5.56 -20.45
N VAL A 494 -1.88 6.38 -20.85
CA VAL A 494 -3.20 6.47 -20.21
C VAL A 494 -3.93 5.12 -20.26
N ALA A 495 -3.87 4.40 -21.37
CA ALA A 495 -4.46 3.07 -21.50
C ALA A 495 -3.77 2.03 -20.58
N VAL A 496 -2.44 2.06 -20.47
CA VAL A 496 -1.67 1.18 -19.56
C VAL A 496 -2.01 1.49 -18.10
N VAL A 497 -1.98 2.77 -17.71
CA VAL A 497 -2.33 3.22 -16.36
C VAL A 497 -3.76 2.83 -16.01
N THR A 498 -4.73 3.05 -16.90
CA THR A 498 -6.13 2.65 -16.71
C THR A 498 -6.28 1.13 -16.56
N ARG A 499 -5.58 0.32 -17.37
CA ARG A 499 -5.60 -1.15 -17.25
C ARG A 499 -4.96 -1.65 -15.94
N MET A 500 -3.87 -1.03 -15.49
CA MET A 500 -3.26 -1.30 -14.19
C MET A 500 -4.25 -1.02 -13.06
N PHE A 501 -4.88 0.16 -13.11
CA PHE A 501 -5.90 0.59 -12.17
C PHE A 501 -7.07 -0.40 -12.09
N VAL A 502 -7.71 -0.72 -13.22
CA VAL A 502 -8.82 -1.70 -13.35
C VAL A 502 -8.49 -3.08 -12.76
N LYS A 503 -7.20 -3.46 -12.76
CA LYS A 503 -6.71 -4.74 -12.21
C LYS A 503 -6.41 -4.72 -10.70
N TYR A 504 -5.85 -3.62 -10.18
CA TYR A 504 -5.32 -3.57 -8.81
C TYR A 504 -6.18 -2.80 -7.80
N TRP A 505 -7.20 -2.03 -8.25
CA TRP A 505 -8.01 -1.19 -7.36
C TRP A 505 -8.73 -1.91 -6.25
N ILE A 506 -9.18 -3.16 -6.48
CA ILE A 506 -9.87 -3.96 -5.47
C ILE A 506 -9.00 -4.18 -4.21
N TYR A 507 -7.68 -4.24 -4.36
CA TYR A 507 -6.76 -4.32 -3.23
C TYR A 507 -6.66 -2.99 -2.48
N VAL A 508 -6.71 -1.84 -3.17
CA VAL A 508 -6.75 -0.50 -2.56
C VAL A 508 -8.02 -0.35 -1.71
N CYS A 509 -9.17 -0.73 -2.26
CA CYS A 509 -10.43 -0.76 -1.51
C CYS A 509 -10.37 -1.71 -0.31
N GLY A 510 -9.77 -2.89 -0.48
CA GLY A 510 -9.51 -3.84 0.61
C GLY A 510 -8.64 -3.25 1.73
N THR A 511 -7.55 -2.55 1.39
CA THR A 511 -6.69 -1.91 2.39
C THR A 511 -7.39 -0.79 3.17
N MET A 512 -8.34 -0.09 2.54
CA MET A 512 -9.08 0.98 3.19
C MET A 512 -10.04 0.46 4.29
N PHE A 513 -10.57 -0.77 4.19
CA PHE A 513 -11.33 -1.39 5.30
C PHE A 513 -10.48 -1.51 6.58
N PHE A 514 -9.20 -1.89 6.45
CA PHE A 514 -8.29 -1.99 7.60
C PHE A 514 -8.03 -0.61 8.21
N PHE A 515 -7.85 0.42 7.38
CA PHE A 515 -7.64 1.79 7.85
C PHE A 515 -8.86 2.33 8.63
N VAL A 516 -10.06 2.23 8.05
CA VAL A 516 -11.34 2.64 8.68
C VAL A 516 -11.58 1.93 10.02
N SER A 517 -11.24 0.63 10.10
CA SER A 517 -11.63 -0.21 11.23
C SER A 517 -10.61 -0.25 12.37
N PHE A 518 -9.33 0.02 12.12
CA PHE A 518 -8.28 0.02 13.14
C PHE A 518 -7.92 1.40 13.71
N GLU A 519 -8.47 2.50 13.19
CA GLU A 519 -8.10 3.83 13.71
C GLU A 519 -8.67 4.13 15.10
N GLY A 520 -7.79 4.18 16.11
CA GLY A 520 -8.12 4.58 17.48
C GLY A 520 -9.00 3.54 18.18
N ARG A 521 -9.90 4.00 19.07
CA ARG A 521 -10.77 3.09 19.86
C ARG A 521 -11.65 2.20 18.97
N ILE A 522 -11.76 0.93 19.36
CA ILE A 522 -12.63 -0.07 18.74
C ILE A 522 -14.06 0.15 19.21
N VAL A 523 -14.98 0.19 18.25
CA VAL A 523 -16.40 0.49 18.44
C VAL A 523 -17.22 -0.38 17.49
N LEU A 524 -18.48 -0.65 17.82
CA LEU A 524 -19.28 -1.67 17.11
C LEU A 524 -19.33 -1.47 15.59
N TYR A 525 -19.46 -0.24 15.09
CA TYR A 525 -19.51 -0.01 13.64
C TYR A 525 -18.21 -0.39 12.90
N LYS A 526 -17.04 -0.26 13.55
CA LYS A 526 -15.75 -0.70 13.00
C LYS A 526 -15.64 -2.21 12.94
N VAL A 527 -16.21 -2.91 13.91
CA VAL A 527 -16.32 -4.37 13.87
C VAL A 527 -17.21 -4.80 12.70
N ILE A 528 -18.32 -4.11 12.44
CA ILE A 528 -19.22 -4.42 11.32
C ILE A 528 -18.52 -4.21 9.96
N TYR A 529 -17.74 -3.13 9.78
CA TYR A 529 -16.92 -2.96 8.56
C TYR A 529 -15.98 -4.16 8.33
N MET A 530 -15.33 -4.67 9.38
CA MET A 530 -14.53 -5.89 9.27
C MET A 530 -15.39 -7.11 8.97
N VAL A 531 -16.54 -7.31 9.63
CA VAL A 531 -17.45 -8.42 9.32
C VAL A 531 -17.84 -8.42 7.84
N MET A 532 -18.16 -7.26 7.26
CA MET A 532 -18.46 -7.14 5.83
C MET A 532 -17.27 -7.55 4.94
N PHE A 533 -16.07 -7.04 5.24
CA PHE A 533 -14.84 -7.43 4.54
C PHE A 533 -14.55 -8.94 4.64
N LEU A 534 -14.62 -9.49 5.85
CA LEU A 534 -14.36 -10.90 6.14
C LEU A 534 -15.37 -11.84 5.49
N CYS A 535 -16.66 -11.46 5.44
CA CYS A 535 -17.67 -12.16 4.67
C CYS A 535 -17.38 -12.12 3.16
N CYS A 536 -16.89 -11.00 2.63
CA CYS A 536 -16.50 -10.88 1.22
C CYS A 536 -15.32 -11.82 0.87
N VAL A 537 -14.29 -11.88 1.72
CA VAL A 537 -13.14 -12.79 1.55
C VAL A 537 -13.55 -14.26 1.73
N ALA A 538 -14.39 -14.58 2.71
CA ALA A 538 -14.89 -15.94 2.91
C ALA A 538 -15.76 -16.42 1.73
N LEU A 539 -16.62 -15.54 1.18
CA LEU A 539 -17.40 -15.86 -0.03
C LEU A 539 -16.50 -16.09 -1.25
N TYR A 540 -15.45 -15.28 -1.43
CA TYR A 540 -14.45 -15.48 -2.48
C TYR A 540 -13.78 -16.87 -2.39
N GLN A 541 -13.42 -17.31 -1.19
CA GLN A 541 -12.83 -18.62 -0.94
C GLN A 541 -13.81 -19.77 -1.22
N LEU A 542 -15.04 -19.67 -0.69
CA LEU A 542 -16.02 -20.77 -0.71
C LEU A 542 -16.67 -20.95 -2.07
N ASN A 543 -17.05 -19.87 -2.76
CA ASN A 543 -17.68 -19.94 -4.06
C ASN A 543 -17.46 -18.65 -4.87
N TYR A 544 -16.47 -18.70 -5.76
CA TYR A 544 -16.08 -17.59 -6.64
C TYR A 544 -17.21 -17.10 -7.57
N GLU A 545 -18.08 -17.99 -8.07
CA GLU A 545 -19.18 -17.62 -8.97
C GLU A 545 -20.24 -16.79 -8.25
N ARG A 546 -20.64 -17.25 -7.06
CA ARG A 546 -21.55 -16.50 -6.17
C ARG A 546 -20.93 -15.19 -5.71
N TRP A 547 -19.64 -15.19 -5.36
CA TRP A 547 -18.91 -13.97 -5.01
C TRP A 547 -18.93 -12.95 -6.16
N ARG A 548 -18.62 -13.37 -7.39
CA ARG A 548 -18.67 -12.52 -8.60
C ARG A 548 -20.06 -11.94 -8.83
N ALA A 549 -21.13 -12.73 -8.65
CA ALA A 549 -22.51 -12.26 -8.80
C ALA A 549 -22.92 -11.26 -7.69
N LEU A 550 -22.51 -11.52 -6.44
CA LEU A 550 -22.84 -10.68 -5.28
C LEU A 550 -21.98 -9.42 -5.14
N LEU A 551 -20.82 -9.34 -5.80
CA LEU A 551 -19.83 -8.26 -5.63
C LEU A 551 -20.44 -6.86 -5.86
N ARG A 552 -21.34 -6.71 -6.84
CA ARG A 552 -22.05 -5.43 -7.08
C ARG A 552 -22.96 -5.06 -5.90
N GLY A 553 -23.71 -6.02 -5.38
CA GLY A 553 -24.56 -5.83 -4.20
C GLY A 553 -23.75 -5.55 -2.94
N PHE A 554 -22.59 -6.19 -2.78
CA PHE A 554 -21.66 -5.93 -1.69
C PHE A 554 -21.21 -4.47 -1.65
N TRP A 555 -20.72 -3.90 -2.76
CA TRP A 555 -20.28 -2.50 -2.78
C TRP A 555 -21.43 -1.52 -2.52
N VAL A 556 -22.65 -1.80 -2.99
CA VAL A 556 -23.83 -0.99 -2.65
C VAL A 556 -24.13 -1.08 -1.15
N ALA A 557 -24.09 -2.27 -0.55
CA ALA A 557 -24.31 -2.44 0.88
C ALA A 557 -23.24 -1.71 1.72
N VAL A 558 -21.97 -1.74 1.31
CA VAL A 558 -20.87 -1.00 1.95
C VAL A 558 -21.10 0.51 1.90
N VAL A 559 -21.55 1.03 0.76
CA VAL A 559 -21.86 2.46 0.58
C VAL A 559 -23.05 2.88 1.46
N VAL A 560 -24.15 2.12 1.44
CA VAL A 560 -25.34 2.37 2.27
C VAL A 560 -25.00 2.29 3.77
N TYR A 561 -24.21 1.30 4.18
CA TYR A 561 -23.74 1.17 5.56
C TYR A 561 -22.90 2.37 5.98
N SER A 562 -21.99 2.83 5.12
CA SER A 562 -21.13 3.99 5.42
C SER A 562 -21.92 5.30 5.52
N MET A 563 -22.95 5.48 4.67
CA MET A 563 -23.91 6.60 4.81
C MET A 563 -24.61 6.57 6.17
N LEU A 564 -25.11 5.41 6.59
CA LEU A 564 -25.80 5.25 7.87
C LEU A 564 -24.86 5.54 9.06
N VAL A 565 -23.61 5.07 9.03
CA VAL A 565 -22.60 5.39 10.05
C VAL A 565 -22.32 6.90 10.12
N LEU A 566 -22.14 7.58 8.98
CA LEU A 566 -21.93 9.02 8.93
C LEU A 566 -23.11 9.81 9.52
N ILE A 567 -24.34 9.42 9.19
CA ILE A 567 -25.56 10.05 9.71
C ILE A 567 -25.66 9.86 11.22
N LEU A 568 -25.42 8.65 11.73
CA LEU A 568 -25.46 8.37 13.17
C LEU A 568 -24.39 9.13 13.94
N VAL A 569 -23.13 9.12 13.48
CA VAL A 569 -22.02 9.83 14.15
C VAL A 569 -22.25 11.35 14.17
N TYR A 570 -22.76 11.93 13.07
CA TYR A 570 -23.06 13.36 13.00
C TYR A 570 -24.27 13.75 13.86
N THR A 571 -25.40 13.04 13.74
CA THR A 571 -26.61 13.35 14.54
C THR A 571 -26.40 13.13 16.04
N PHE A 572 -25.46 12.28 16.45
CA PHE A 572 -25.13 12.13 17.87
C PHE A 572 -24.43 13.35 18.48
N GLN A 573 -23.88 14.28 17.67
CA GLN A 573 -23.23 15.47 18.21
C GLN A 573 -24.20 16.51 18.80
N PHE A 574 -25.51 16.42 18.51
CA PHE A 574 -26.50 17.32 19.08
C PHE A 574 -26.63 17.15 20.60
N PRO A 575 -26.87 18.25 21.36
CA PRO A 575 -26.82 18.21 22.82
C PRO A 575 -27.82 17.24 23.44
N SER A 576 -29.05 17.18 22.90
CA SER A 576 -30.16 16.32 23.33
C SER A 576 -30.05 14.85 22.90
N SER A 577 -29.18 14.53 21.93
CA SER A 577 -29.10 13.20 21.33
C SER A 577 -28.86 12.06 22.35
N PRO A 578 -27.97 12.18 23.36
CA PRO A 578 -27.63 11.02 24.20
C PRO A 578 -28.79 10.61 25.09
N ASP A 579 -29.57 11.57 25.56
CA ASP A 579 -30.74 11.33 26.41
C ASP A 579 -31.90 10.80 25.59
N THR A 580 -32.10 11.31 24.36
CA THR A 580 -33.06 10.75 23.39
C THR A 580 -32.74 9.29 23.04
N TRP A 581 -31.50 8.98 22.70
CA TRP A 581 -31.08 7.61 22.40
C TRP A 581 -31.17 6.69 23.62
N SER A 582 -30.80 7.16 24.81
CA SER A 582 -30.93 6.37 26.05
C SER A 582 -32.39 6.07 26.38
N HIS A 583 -33.30 7.03 26.20
CA HIS A 583 -34.74 6.85 26.39
C HIS A 583 -35.35 5.83 25.40
N TYR A 584 -35.04 5.93 24.10
CA TYR A 584 -35.61 5.00 23.11
C TYR A 584 -34.98 3.60 23.09
N THR A 585 -33.69 3.46 23.42
CA THR A 585 -33.00 2.15 23.35
C THR A 585 -32.89 1.44 24.70
N GLY A 586 -33.10 2.13 25.83
CA GLY A 586 -32.83 1.61 27.16
C GLY A 586 -31.33 1.34 27.44
N LEU A 587 -30.43 1.79 26.56
CA LEU A 587 -28.99 1.65 26.75
C LEU A 587 -28.43 2.78 27.64
N SER A 588 -27.46 2.42 28.47
CA SER A 588 -26.72 3.34 29.33
C SER A 588 -25.67 4.10 28.52
N LYS A 589 -25.33 5.35 28.91
CA LYS A 589 -24.42 6.23 28.14
C LYS A 589 -23.09 5.56 27.74
N HIS A 590 -22.42 4.87 28.68
CA HIS A 590 -21.22 4.06 28.40
C HIS A 590 -21.45 2.95 27.35
N ARG A 591 -22.63 2.34 27.25
CA ARG A 591 -22.94 1.35 26.20
C ARG A 591 -23.18 2.01 24.83
N LEU A 592 -23.66 3.25 24.77
CA LEU A 592 -23.72 4.03 23.52
C LEU A 592 -22.31 4.38 23.03
N GLU A 593 -21.40 4.73 23.94
CA GLU A 593 -19.99 4.97 23.63
C GLU A 593 -19.33 3.74 22.99
N ASP A 594 -19.64 2.52 23.44
CA ASP A 594 -19.19 1.26 22.83
C ASP A 594 -19.79 1.00 21.42
N LEU A 595 -20.99 1.51 21.12
CA LEU A 595 -21.49 1.54 19.73
C LEU A 595 -20.70 2.54 18.86
N GLY A 596 -19.91 3.42 19.47
CA GLY A 596 -19.19 4.54 18.83
C GLY A 596 -20.02 5.82 18.73
N LEU A 597 -21.08 5.92 19.54
CA LEU A 597 -21.89 7.11 19.72
C LEU A 597 -21.36 7.87 20.95
N GLU A 598 -20.36 8.73 20.71
CA GLU A 598 -19.79 9.64 21.71
C GLU A 598 -19.75 11.09 21.17
N LYS A 599 -19.67 12.07 22.07
CA LYS A 599 -19.50 13.50 21.69
C LYS A 599 -18.03 13.77 21.42
N PHE A 600 -17.71 14.20 20.20
CA PHE A 600 -16.35 14.45 19.74
C PHE A 600 -15.98 15.94 19.78
N SER A 601 -14.70 16.24 19.98
CA SER A 601 -14.15 17.56 19.66
C SER A 601 -14.06 17.74 18.14
N VAL A 602 -14.16 18.99 17.65
CA VAL A 602 -14.19 19.30 16.21
C VAL A 602 -13.04 18.67 15.41
N PRO A 603 -11.77 18.63 15.88
CA PRO A 603 -10.68 17.96 15.14
C PRO A 603 -10.85 16.45 15.03
N VAL A 604 -11.35 15.79 16.08
CA VAL A 604 -11.59 14.33 16.08
C VAL A 604 -12.85 14.00 15.27
N LEU A 605 -13.88 14.83 15.32
CA LEU A 605 -15.07 14.71 14.48
C LEU A 605 -14.70 14.80 12.99
N PHE A 606 -13.75 15.68 12.63
CA PHE A 606 -13.25 15.80 11.26
C PHE A 606 -12.62 14.49 10.76
N THR A 607 -11.73 13.85 11.51
CA THR A 607 -11.16 12.56 11.08
C THR A 607 -12.25 11.48 11.01
N ARG A 608 -13.10 11.37 12.04
CA ARG A 608 -14.20 10.39 12.11
C ARG A 608 -15.21 10.48 10.96
N ILE A 609 -15.41 11.65 10.37
CA ILE A 609 -16.28 11.83 9.18
C ILE A 609 -15.49 11.72 7.88
N PHE A 610 -14.28 12.28 7.80
CA PHE A 610 -13.47 12.28 6.59
C PHE A 610 -13.06 10.86 6.16
N ILE A 611 -12.78 9.96 7.11
CA ILE A 611 -12.23 8.64 6.80
C ILE A 611 -13.27 7.69 6.18
N PRO A 612 -14.50 7.52 6.73
CA PRO A 612 -15.57 6.82 6.03
C PRO A 612 -15.92 7.50 4.69
N ALA A 613 -15.86 8.84 4.60
CA ALA A 613 -16.10 9.54 3.35
C ALA A 613 -15.02 9.24 2.28
N ALA A 614 -13.73 9.24 2.62
CA ALA A 614 -12.65 8.84 1.72
C ALA A 614 -12.80 7.38 1.28
N PHE A 615 -13.21 6.49 2.19
CA PHE A 615 -13.54 5.10 1.88
C PHE A 615 -14.73 4.97 0.94
N LEU A 616 -15.77 5.79 1.10
CA LEU A 616 -16.89 5.91 0.16
C LEU A 616 -16.42 6.33 -1.24
N LEU A 617 -15.48 7.28 -1.36
CA LEU A 617 -14.94 7.69 -2.66
C LEU A 617 -14.19 6.55 -3.34
N VAL A 618 -13.33 5.85 -2.61
CA VAL A 618 -12.54 4.72 -3.12
C VAL A 618 -13.45 3.55 -3.51
N SER A 619 -14.52 3.31 -2.75
CA SER A 619 -15.50 2.25 -3.00
C SER A 619 -16.46 2.55 -4.16
N THR A 620 -16.92 3.80 -4.32
CA THR A 620 -17.73 4.19 -5.49
C THR A 620 -16.91 4.13 -6.78
N GLN A 621 -15.62 4.51 -6.73
CA GLN A 621 -14.69 4.33 -7.84
C GLN A 621 -14.57 2.87 -8.29
N LEU A 622 -14.53 1.91 -7.34
CA LEU A 622 -14.52 0.48 -7.67
C LEU A 622 -15.84 0.01 -8.29
N SER A 623 -16.99 0.57 -7.90
CA SER A 623 -18.29 0.24 -8.50
C SER A 623 -18.29 0.53 -10.02
N TYR A 624 -17.67 1.64 -10.44
CA TYR A 624 -17.51 1.94 -11.88
C TYR A 624 -16.55 0.97 -12.58
N TRP A 625 -15.43 0.63 -11.95
CA TRP A 625 -14.44 -0.26 -12.59
C TRP A 625 -14.90 -1.71 -12.61
N SER A 626 -15.68 -2.17 -11.62
CA SER A 626 -16.31 -3.48 -11.60
C SER A 626 -17.30 -3.72 -12.75
N VAL A 627 -17.76 -2.68 -13.45
CA VAL A 627 -18.55 -2.83 -14.69
C VAL A 627 -17.64 -3.16 -15.88
N HIS A 628 -16.40 -2.67 -15.89
CA HIS A 628 -15.40 -2.91 -16.93
C HIS A 628 -14.47 -4.12 -16.66
N SER A 629 -14.21 -4.49 -15.39
CA SER A 629 -13.24 -5.55 -15.04
C SER A 629 -13.72 -6.98 -15.34
N PHE A 630 -15.04 -7.21 -15.43
CA PHE A 630 -15.61 -8.57 -15.38
C PHE A 630 -16.04 -9.26 -16.69
N PRO A 631 -15.99 -8.67 -17.91
CA PRO A 631 -16.15 -9.43 -19.15
C PRO A 631 -14.83 -10.07 -19.64
N ILE A 632 -14.12 -10.76 -18.73
CA ILE A 632 -12.89 -11.51 -19.06
C ILE A 632 -13.13 -12.58 -20.15
N GLY A 633 -14.37 -13.00 -20.38
CA GLY A 633 -14.75 -13.95 -21.42
C GLY A 633 -14.97 -13.37 -22.82
N GLN A 634 -14.88 -12.05 -23.04
CA GLN A 634 -15.29 -11.43 -24.33
C GLN A 634 -14.23 -10.57 -25.03
N TYR A 635 -13.00 -10.53 -24.51
CA TYR A 635 -11.87 -9.82 -25.13
C TYR A 635 -11.01 -10.70 -26.06
N THR A 636 -11.52 -11.86 -26.47
CA THR A 636 -10.85 -12.81 -27.38
C THR A 636 -10.56 -12.19 -28.75
N ALA A 637 -11.42 -11.30 -29.27
CA ALA A 637 -11.22 -10.64 -30.55
C ALA A 637 -10.10 -9.58 -30.54
N LEU A 638 -9.87 -8.88 -29.42
CA LEU A 638 -8.89 -7.77 -29.32
C LEU A 638 -7.48 -8.21 -28.88
N LEU A 639 -7.30 -9.47 -28.47
CA LEU A 639 -5.96 -10.03 -28.25
C LEU A 639 -5.38 -10.66 -29.51
N LEU A 640 -6.21 -11.12 -30.46
CA LEU A 640 -5.78 -11.55 -31.78
C LEU A 640 -5.13 -10.41 -32.59
N SER A 641 -5.61 -9.18 -32.44
CA SER A 641 -4.96 -8.01 -33.05
C SER A 641 -3.65 -7.60 -32.37
N TYR A 642 -3.38 -8.05 -31.13
CA TYR A 642 -2.12 -7.74 -30.43
C TYR A 642 -1.00 -8.76 -30.72
N TRP A 643 -1.36 -10.01 -31.03
CA TRP A 643 -0.39 -11.03 -31.48
C TRP A 643 -0.11 -11.00 -32.99
N SER A 644 -0.91 -10.28 -33.78
CA SER A 644 -0.70 -10.14 -35.24
C SER A 644 0.32 -9.03 -35.61
N VAL A 645 0.60 -8.10 -34.69
CA VAL A 645 1.45 -6.91 -34.97
C VAL A 645 2.97 -7.22 -34.89
N ASP A 646 3.37 -8.38 -34.37
CA ASP A 646 4.77 -8.84 -34.40
C ASP A 646 5.32 -9.11 -35.83
N ALA A 647 4.48 -8.97 -36.86
CA ALA A 647 4.87 -9.15 -38.28
C ALA A 647 5.05 -7.86 -39.10
N THR A 648 4.69 -6.67 -38.58
CA THR A 648 4.60 -5.42 -39.39
C THR A 648 5.24 -4.18 -38.77
N VAL A 649 6.31 -4.35 -37.98
CA VAL A 649 7.21 -3.25 -37.56
C VAL A 649 8.52 -3.25 -38.38
N GLY A 650 8.60 -4.05 -39.44
CA GLY A 650 9.55 -3.86 -40.53
C GLY A 650 9.03 -2.81 -41.53
N THR A 651 9.90 -1.89 -41.95
CA THR A 651 9.67 -0.81 -42.94
C THR A 651 8.71 0.34 -42.56
N VAL A 652 8.96 1.52 -43.17
CA VAL A 652 8.34 2.85 -42.93
C VAL A 652 8.88 3.57 -41.66
N CYS A 653 9.54 4.73 -41.71
CA CYS A 653 9.99 5.54 -42.85
C CYS A 653 11.32 6.25 -42.51
N SER A 654 12.20 6.42 -43.50
CA SER A 654 13.52 7.03 -43.36
C SER A 654 13.67 8.31 -44.18
N SER A 655 13.33 9.48 -43.63
CA SER A 655 13.79 10.79 -44.12
C SER A 655 13.28 11.98 -43.28
N CYS A 656 14.13 12.55 -42.42
CA CYS A 656 14.40 14.00 -42.40
C CYS A 656 15.58 14.30 -41.45
N SER A 657 16.48 15.19 -41.85
CA SER A 657 17.70 15.52 -41.09
C SER A 657 17.54 16.76 -40.21
N SER A 658 17.80 16.63 -38.91
CA SER A 658 18.22 17.77 -38.08
C SER A 658 19.27 17.35 -37.05
N SER A 659 20.43 18.00 -37.12
CA SER A 659 21.62 17.66 -36.35
C SER A 659 21.58 18.28 -34.95
N GLY A 660 21.08 17.51 -33.98
CA GLY A 660 21.09 17.90 -32.56
C GLY A 660 20.44 16.89 -31.62
N LEU A 661 19.37 16.21 -32.06
CA LEU A 661 18.57 15.33 -31.19
C LEU A 661 19.04 13.85 -31.13
N VAL A 662 20.17 13.53 -31.75
CA VAL A 662 20.58 12.14 -32.04
C VAL A 662 21.02 11.37 -30.78
N SER A 663 21.75 12.00 -29.86
CA SER A 663 22.35 11.33 -28.70
C SER A 663 21.29 10.78 -27.73
N TRP A 664 20.28 11.60 -27.39
CA TRP A 664 19.19 11.18 -26.50
C TRP A 664 18.29 10.11 -27.12
N ARG A 665 17.97 10.19 -28.42
CA ARG A 665 17.22 9.12 -29.10
C ARG A 665 17.96 7.79 -29.07
N LEU A 666 19.27 7.77 -29.35
CA LEU A 666 20.06 6.54 -29.34
C LEU A 666 20.13 5.90 -27.93
N VAL A 667 20.16 6.71 -26.88
CA VAL A 667 20.09 6.25 -25.48
C VAL A 667 18.70 5.71 -25.15
N VAL A 668 17.63 6.41 -25.54
CA VAL A 668 16.24 5.96 -25.35
C VAL A 668 15.96 4.65 -26.11
N ASP A 669 16.48 4.48 -27.32
CA ASP A 669 16.33 3.25 -28.11
C ASP A 669 17.11 2.06 -27.51
N ARG A 670 18.30 2.29 -26.95
CA ARG A 670 19.03 1.26 -26.22
C ARG A 670 18.35 0.91 -24.89
N LEU A 671 17.81 1.90 -24.18
CA LEU A 671 17.05 1.71 -22.96
C LEU A 671 15.72 1.00 -23.22
N SER A 672 15.03 1.26 -24.33
CA SER A 672 13.76 0.61 -24.68
C SER A 672 13.96 -0.87 -25.03
N VAL A 673 15.04 -1.23 -25.74
CA VAL A 673 15.42 -2.64 -25.99
C VAL A 673 15.81 -3.35 -24.70
N LEU A 674 16.55 -2.69 -23.80
CA LEU A 674 16.86 -3.22 -22.47
C LEU A 674 15.59 -3.40 -21.62
N PHE A 675 14.68 -2.43 -21.64
CA PHE A 675 13.39 -2.47 -20.96
C PHE A 675 12.49 -3.59 -21.50
N LEU A 676 12.45 -3.82 -22.81
CA LEU A 676 11.71 -4.92 -23.42
C LEU A 676 12.30 -6.28 -23.02
N ARG A 677 13.64 -6.42 -23.01
CA ARG A 677 14.32 -7.63 -22.48
C ARG A 677 14.04 -7.83 -21.00
N LEU A 678 14.02 -6.76 -20.20
CA LEU A 678 13.66 -6.80 -18.78
C LEU A 678 12.22 -7.24 -18.58
N LEU A 679 11.25 -6.67 -19.32
CA LEU A 679 9.84 -7.08 -19.29
C LEU A 679 9.66 -8.55 -19.66
N LEU A 680 10.32 -9.03 -20.73
CA LEU A 680 10.28 -10.44 -21.12
C LEU A 680 10.90 -11.36 -20.05
N SER A 681 11.98 -10.92 -19.40
CA SER A 681 12.60 -11.63 -18.27
C SER A 681 11.67 -11.67 -17.05
N LEU A 682 11.06 -10.54 -16.68
CA LEU A 682 10.07 -10.43 -15.60
C LEU A 682 8.82 -11.28 -15.89
N GLN A 683 8.35 -11.36 -17.13
CA GLN A 683 7.25 -12.25 -17.52
C GLN A 683 7.62 -13.74 -17.39
N ARG A 684 8.86 -14.12 -17.77
CA ARG A 684 9.36 -15.50 -17.57
C ARG A 684 9.47 -15.83 -16.08
N LEU A 685 10.05 -14.93 -15.28
CA LEU A 685 10.16 -15.05 -13.83
C LEU A 685 8.77 -15.13 -13.17
N GLN A 686 7.82 -14.30 -13.61
CA GLN A 686 6.44 -14.33 -13.13
C GLN A 686 5.78 -15.69 -13.40
N ARG A 687 5.90 -16.24 -14.63
CA ARG A 687 5.36 -17.58 -14.94
C ARG A 687 5.99 -18.67 -14.07
N LEU A 688 7.31 -18.64 -13.89
CA LEU A 688 8.02 -19.58 -13.02
C LEU A 688 7.58 -19.44 -11.55
N LEU A 689 7.38 -18.21 -11.05
CA LEU A 689 6.91 -17.94 -9.69
C LEU A 689 5.50 -18.49 -9.47
N TRP A 690 4.54 -18.20 -10.36
CA TRP A 690 3.17 -18.75 -10.25
C TRP A 690 3.16 -20.28 -10.32
N TRP A 691 4.04 -20.89 -11.10
CA TRP A 691 4.19 -22.35 -11.17
C TRP A 691 4.76 -22.93 -9.87
N LEU A 692 5.86 -22.36 -9.35
CA LEU A 692 6.42 -22.74 -8.05
C LEU A 692 5.40 -22.61 -6.91
N LEU A 693 4.59 -21.54 -6.93
CA LEU A 693 3.49 -21.35 -5.99
C LEU A 693 2.44 -22.46 -6.10
N GLU A 694 1.96 -22.81 -7.30
CA GLU A 694 0.98 -23.91 -7.46
C GLU A 694 1.49 -25.25 -6.90
N LEU A 695 2.80 -25.50 -7.00
CA LEU A 695 3.44 -26.70 -6.48
C LEU A 695 3.61 -26.70 -4.94
N HIS A 696 3.85 -25.55 -4.32
CA HIS A 696 4.25 -25.46 -2.90
C HIS A 696 3.25 -24.76 -1.97
N ILE A 697 2.20 -24.10 -2.47
CA ILE A 697 1.31 -23.24 -1.67
C ILE A 697 0.65 -23.98 -0.50
N ILE A 698 0.18 -25.21 -0.68
CA ILE A 698 -0.40 -26.03 0.41
C ILE A 698 0.60 -26.21 1.57
N LYS A 699 1.87 -26.43 1.26
CA LYS A 699 2.92 -26.64 2.28
C LYS A 699 3.15 -25.36 3.09
N ILE A 700 3.16 -24.21 2.41
CA ILE A 700 3.32 -22.89 3.03
C ILE A 700 2.12 -22.56 3.93
N VAL A 701 0.89 -22.75 3.44
CA VAL A 701 -0.35 -22.47 4.17
C VAL A 701 -0.44 -23.33 5.43
N TYR A 702 -0.30 -24.66 5.33
CA TYR A 702 -0.41 -25.53 6.51
C TYR A 702 0.74 -25.36 7.50
N ALA A 703 1.97 -25.09 7.05
CA ALA A 703 3.08 -24.76 7.95
C ALA A 703 2.82 -23.46 8.73
N TYR A 704 2.27 -22.44 8.06
CA TYR A 704 1.90 -21.19 8.73
C TYR A 704 0.75 -21.37 9.73
N ILE A 705 -0.29 -22.12 9.37
CA ILE A 705 -1.42 -22.42 10.27
C ILE A 705 -0.95 -23.15 11.54
N MET A 706 -0.07 -24.15 11.40
CA MET A 706 0.51 -24.85 12.56
C MET A 706 1.43 -23.95 13.38
N TRP A 707 2.22 -23.08 12.75
CA TRP A 707 3.02 -22.07 13.46
C TRP A 707 2.16 -21.12 14.30
N VAL A 708 1.04 -20.62 13.75
CA VAL A 708 0.10 -19.76 14.50
C VAL A 708 -0.52 -20.52 15.67
N SER A 709 -0.98 -21.76 15.45
CA SER A 709 -1.60 -22.59 16.50
C SER A 709 -0.63 -22.93 17.64
N VAL A 710 0.66 -23.08 17.32
CA VAL A 710 1.73 -23.33 18.31
C VAL A 710 2.15 -22.05 19.06
N LYS A 711 2.07 -20.88 18.42
CA LYS A 711 2.40 -19.58 19.04
C LYS A 711 1.30 -19.08 19.98
N GLU A 712 0.04 -19.29 19.64
CA GLU A 712 -1.11 -19.01 20.50
C GLU A 712 -1.85 -20.33 20.81
N VAL A 713 -1.42 -21.05 21.85
CA VAL A 713 -2.10 -22.28 22.28
C VAL A 713 -3.45 -21.91 22.90
N CYS A 714 -4.54 -22.27 22.22
CA CYS A 714 -5.90 -22.03 22.69
C CYS A 714 -6.91 -22.98 22.04
N VAL A 715 -8.13 -23.00 22.60
CA VAL A 715 -9.25 -23.81 22.10
C VAL A 715 -9.65 -23.41 20.68
N PHE A 716 -9.71 -22.11 20.36
CA PHE A 716 -10.02 -21.66 19.01
C PHE A 716 -9.06 -22.22 17.95
N ASN A 717 -7.77 -22.33 18.28
CA ASN A 717 -6.76 -22.85 17.35
C ASN A 717 -6.78 -24.39 17.22
N MET A 718 -7.47 -25.12 18.09
CA MET A 718 -7.66 -26.57 17.96
C MET A 718 -8.34 -26.97 16.65
N VAL A 719 -9.32 -26.19 16.21
CA VAL A 719 -10.05 -26.43 14.95
C VAL A 719 -9.10 -26.40 13.75
N PHE A 720 -8.13 -25.47 13.74
CA PHE A 720 -7.11 -25.39 12.70
C PHE A 720 -6.20 -26.61 12.69
N VAL A 721 -5.72 -27.04 13.85
CA VAL A 721 -4.87 -28.24 13.99
C VAL A 721 -5.61 -29.47 13.46
N VAL A 722 -6.86 -29.70 13.88
CA VAL A 722 -7.69 -30.82 13.39
C VAL A 722 -7.90 -30.74 11.87
N CYS A 723 -8.15 -29.55 11.32
CA CYS A 723 -8.31 -29.38 9.87
C CYS A 723 -7.04 -29.71 9.10
N VAL A 724 -5.86 -29.23 9.53
CA VAL A 724 -4.56 -29.54 8.89
C VAL A 724 -4.25 -31.03 8.98
N VAL A 725 -4.42 -31.62 10.16
CA VAL A 725 -4.11 -33.03 10.43
C VAL A 725 -4.96 -33.98 9.58
N VAL A 726 -6.23 -33.64 9.31
CA VAL A 726 -7.09 -34.42 8.40
C VAL A 726 -6.80 -34.10 6.93
N ALA A 727 -6.48 -32.85 6.58
CA ALA A 727 -6.24 -32.42 5.19
C ALA A 727 -4.94 -32.97 4.60
N LEU A 728 -3.91 -33.21 5.43
CA LEU A 728 -2.63 -33.75 4.98
C LEU A 728 -2.77 -35.15 4.37
N PRO A 729 -3.26 -36.20 5.07
CA PRO A 729 -3.47 -37.52 4.46
C PRO A 729 -4.60 -37.54 3.43
N CYS A 730 -5.72 -36.86 3.67
CA CYS A 730 -6.94 -36.99 2.85
C CYS A 730 -7.03 -35.91 1.75
N ARG A 731 -6.31 -36.11 0.64
CA ARG A 731 -6.24 -35.16 -0.49
C ARG A 731 -7.59 -34.60 -0.96
N VAL A 732 -8.61 -35.46 -1.09
CA VAL A 732 -9.95 -35.12 -1.60
C VAL A 732 -10.66 -34.07 -0.74
N ARG A 733 -10.37 -34.01 0.58
CA ARG A 733 -11.02 -33.08 1.52
C ARG A 733 -10.29 -31.74 1.67
N ARG A 734 -9.11 -31.55 1.06
CA ARG A 734 -8.30 -30.33 1.17
C ARG A 734 -9.06 -29.02 0.87
N PRO A 735 -9.78 -28.86 -0.26
CA PRO A 735 -10.47 -27.60 -0.56
C PRO A 735 -11.60 -27.30 0.45
N LEU A 736 -12.32 -28.32 0.91
CA LEU A 736 -13.34 -28.17 1.95
C LEU A 736 -12.71 -27.72 3.28
N LEU A 737 -11.60 -28.33 3.69
CA LEU A 737 -10.92 -28.02 4.96
C LEU A 737 -10.22 -26.65 4.93
N SER A 738 -9.67 -26.22 3.79
CA SER A 738 -9.22 -24.83 3.59
C SER A 738 -10.38 -23.84 3.75
N GLY A 739 -11.54 -24.13 3.15
CA GLY A 739 -12.77 -23.34 3.35
C GLY A 739 -13.27 -23.29 4.81
N VAL A 740 -13.19 -24.39 5.55
CA VAL A 740 -13.51 -24.39 6.99
C VAL A 740 -12.53 -23.52 7.78
N CYS A 741 -11.22 -23.60 7.48
CA CYS A 741 -10.21 -22.76 8.11
C CYS A 741 -10.47 -21.27 7.86
N THR A 742 -10.92 -20.85 6.67
CA THR A 742 -11.17 -19.41 6.42
C THR A 742 -12.36 -18.88 7.18
N VAL A 743 -13.50 -19.59 7.14
CA VAL A 743 -14.69 -19.21 7.90
C VAL A 743 -14.37 -19.13 9.39
N TRP A 744 -13.65 -20.12 9.92
CA TRP A 744 -13.24 -20.12 11.32
C TRP A 744 -12.27 -18.97 11.65
N THR A 745 -11.31 -18.66 10.77
CA THR A 745 -10.41 -17.49 10.92
C THR A 745 -11.21 -16.19 11.00
N CYS A 746 -12.22 -16.01 10.13
CA CYS A 746 -13.10 -14.86 10.16
C CYS A 746 -13.89 -14.78 11.48
N VAL A 747 -14.44 -15.89 11.96
CA VAL A 747 -15.15 -15.96 13.26
C VAL A 747 -14.22 -15.59 14.42
N VAL A 748 -13.02 -16.18 14.49
CA VAL A 748 -12.02 -15.91 15.54
C VAL A 748 -11.63 -14.43 15.57
N MET A 749 -11.40 -13.80 14.40
CA MET A 749 -11.10 -12.37 14.37
C MET A 749 -12.27 -11.50 14.83
N VAL A 750 -13.50 -11.81 14.44
CA VAL A 750 -14.70 -11.09 14.93
C VAL A 750 -14.84 -11.23 16.45
N CYS A 751 -14.65 -12.43 17.01
CA CYS A 751 -14.64 -12.64 18.45
C CYS A 751 -13.52 -11.85 19.16
N LYS A 752 -12.28 -11.88 18.64
CA LYS A 752 -11.15 -11.11 19.17
C LYS A 752 -11.41 -9.60 19.15
N MET A 753 -12.07 -9.08 18.10
CA MET A 753 -12.46 -7.66 18.00
C MET A 753 -13.58 -7.28 18.96
N LEU A 754 -14.66 -8.09 19.05
CA LEU A 754 -15.77 -7.84 19.97
C LEU A 754 -15.33 -7.85 21.43
N TYR A 755 -14.35 -8.69 21.79
CA TYR A 755 -13.80 -8.75 23.14
C TYR A 755 -13.08 -7.47 23.59
N GLN A 756 -12.63 -6.60 22.66
CA GLN A 756 -11.99 -5.33 23.01
C GLN A 756 -12.97 -4.23 23.43
N LEU A 757 -14.29 -4.39 23.24
CA LEU A 757 -15.29 -3.39 23.64
C LEU A 757 -15.26 -3.15 25.16
N ASN A 758 -15.53 -1.92 25.62
CA ASN A 758 -15.47 -1.58 27.06
C ASN A 758 -16.65 -2.18 27.85
N ALA A 759 -17.76 -2.46 27.18
CA ALA A 759 -18.90 -3.22 27.70
C ALA A 759 -18.49 -4.59 28.30
N VAL A 760 -17.43 -5.20 27.78
CA VAL A 760 -16.84 -6.45 28.27
C VAL A 760 -15.87 -6.11 29.42
N GLN A 761 -16.24 -6.42 30.67
CA GLN A 761 -15.47 -6.05 31.87
C GLN A 761 -14.88 -7.30 32.57
N PRO A 762 -13.57 -7.62 32.38
CA PRO A 762 -12.92 -8.81 32.94
C PRO A 762 -13.22 -9.09 34.42
N HIS A 763 -13.06 -8.07 35.26
CA HIS A 763 -13.25 -8.16 36.72
C HIS A 763 -14.61 -8.68 37.20
N ARG A 764 -15.64 -8.77 36.33
CA ARG A 764 -16.95 -9.34 36.68
C ARG A 764 -17.00 -10.87 36.55
N TYR A 765 -16.10 -11.49 35.78
CA TYR A 765 -16.11 -12.92 35.49
C TYR A 765 -14.73 -13.59 35.67
N THR A 766 -13.70 -12.84 36.07
CA THR A 766 -12.48 -13.39 36.65
C THR A 766 -12.78 -14.20 37.90
N SER A 767 -12.28 -15.44 37.97
CA SER A 767 -12.24 -16.25 39.19
C SER A 767 -10.93 -16.02 39.93
N ASN A 768 -10.98 -15.75 41.24
CA ASN A 768 -9.78 -15.65 42.07
C ASN A 768 -9.57 -16.99 42.81
N CYS A 769 -8.57 -17.77 42.41
CA CYS A 769 -8.32 -19.09 43.00
C CYS A 769 -7.43 -18.96 44.25
N THR A 770 -7.93 -19.41 45.40
CA THR A 770 -7.15 -19.43 46.65
C THR A 770 -6.26 -20.66 46.73
N MET A 771 -5.02 -20.51 47.19
CA MET A 771 -4.11 -21.64 47.41
C MET A 771 -4.64 -22.60 48.50
N PRO A 772 -4.50 -23.92 48.34
CA PRO A 772 -4.81 -24.88 49.39
C PRO A 772 -3.76 -24.78 50.51
N GLY A 773 -4.19 -24.63 51.76
CA GLY A 773 -3.31 -24.29 52.91
C GLY A 773 -2.25 -25.32 53.32
N ASN A 774 -2.00 -26.37 52.52
CA ASN A 774 -1.00 -27.41 52.77
C ASN A 774 -0.06 -27.62 51.55
N SER A 775 -0.02 -26.68 50.59
CA SER A 775 0.87 -26.72 49.42
C SER A 775 2.20 -26.00 49.67
N SER A 776 3.23 -26.37 48.90
CA SER A 776 4.54 -25.71 48.95
C SER A 776 4.49 -24.27 48.39
N SER A 777 5.42 -23.43 48.86
CA SER A 777 5.62 -22.05 48.38
C SER A 777 5.77 -21.96 46.86
N ASP A 778 6.31 -23.00 46.23
CA ASP A 778 6.66 -23.02 44.82
C ASP A 778 5.42 -22.98 43.90
N LEU A 779 4.24 -23.40 44.39
CA LEU A 779 2.99 -23.28 43.65
C LEU A 779 2.50 -21.83 43.54
N SER A 780 3.02 -20.88 44.34
CA SER A 780 2.57 -19.48 44.28
C SER A 780 2.86 -18.79 42.95
N GLY A 781 3.85 -19.30 42.19
CA GLY A 781 4.18 -18.85 40.84
C GLY A 781 3.33 -19.47 39.73
N SER A 782 2.36 -20.33 40.04
CA SER A 782 1.51 -20.98 39.03
C SER A 782 0.47 -20.02 38.45
N VAL A 783 0.00 -20.34 37.24
CA VAL A 783 -1.04 -19.55 36.53
C VAL A 783 -2.36 -19.44 37.32
N LEU A 784 -2.66 -20.38 38.22
CA LEU A 784 -3.88 -20.33 39.05
C LEU A 784 -3.76 -19.36 40.23
N TYR A 785 -2.57 -19.22 40.81
CA TYR A 785 -2.40 -18.59 42.13
C TYR A 785 -1.64 -17.26 42.08
N SER A 786 -1.03 -16.91 40.94
CA SER A 786 -0.33 -15.64 40.75
C SER A 786 -1.28 -14.43 40.58
N GLY A 787 -2.56 -14.65 40.25
CA GLY A 787 -3.52 -13.57 40.02
C GLY A 787 -4.92 -14.06 39.62
N PRO A 788 -5.89 -13.14 39.41
CA PRO A 788 -7.24 -13.48 38.98
C PRO A 788 -7.24 -14.09 37.58
N VAL A 789 -7.90 -15.25 37.43
CA VAL A 789 -7.90 -16.03 36.19
C VAL A 789 -9.09 -15.62 35.31
N ASP A 790 -8.80 -15.20 34.07
CA ASP A 790 -9.82 -14.92 33.06
C ASP A 790 -10.22 -16.21 32.31
N PRO A 791 -11.50 -16.67 32.38
CA PRO A 791 -11.95 -17.87 31.66
C PRO A 791 -11.84 -17.71 30.13
N ALA A 792 -11.89 -16.46 29.63
CA ALA A 792 -11.78 -16.14 28.22
C ALA A 792 -10.36 -16.37 27.66
N GLN A 793 -9.33 -16.29 28.50
CA GLN A 793 -7.93 -16.44 28.09
C GLN A 793 -7.64 -17.86 27.59
N TRP A 794 -8.20 -18.87 28.24
CA TRP A 794 -8.11 -20.29 27.83
C TRP A 794 -8.75 -20.55 26.46
N VAL A 795 -9.85 -19.86 26.15
CA VAL A 795 -10.52 -19.93 24.84
C VAL A 795 -9.66 -19.29 23.74
N GLY A 796 -8.87 -18.27 24.09
CA GLY A 796 -7.99 -17.51 23.19
C GLY A 796 -8.31 -16.01 23.09
N LEU A 797 -9.07 -15.46 24.05
CA LEU A 797 -9.50 -14.06 24.10
C LEU A 797 -8.85 -13.33 25.28
N HIS A 798 -8.15 -12.22 25.00
CA HIS A 798 -7.64 -11.31 26.02
C HIS A 798 -7.81 -9.84 25.58
N LYS A 799 -7.77 -8.91 26.55
CA LYS A 799 -7.79 -7.47 26.28
C LYS A 799 -6.39 -6.93 25.99
N THR A 800 -6.30 -5.91 25.14
CA THR A 800 -5.04 -5.30 24.71
C THR A 800 -5.11 -3.78 24.83
N ASP A 801 -3.99 -3.15 25.22
CA ASP A 801 -3.89 -1.70 25.41
C ASP A 801 -3.74 -0.94 24.08
N GLY A 802 -4.75 -1.03 23.22
CA GLY A 802 -4.83 -0.34 21.94
C GLY A 802 -4.06 -0.97 20.77
N LYS A 803 -3.17 -1.94 21.00
CA LYS A 803 -2.39 -2.63 19.95
C LYS A 803 -3.13 -3.81 19.30
N LEU A 804 -4.39 -3.60 18.90
CA LEU A 804 -5.21 -4.67 18.30
C LEU A 804 -4.58 -5.27 17.03
N LEU A 805 -3.90 -4.46 16.21
CA LEU A 805 -3.30 -4.95 14.96
C LEU A 805 -2.23 -6.01 15.21
N ASP A 806 -1.41 -5.87 16.26
CA ASP A 806 -0.41 -6.89 16.63
C ASP A 806 -1.07 -8.21 17.05
N TYR A 807 -2.17 -8.13 17.81
CA TYR A 807 -2.94 -9.30 18.27
C TYR A 807 -3.73 -10.00 17.13
N LEU A 808 -4.15 -9.27 16.11
CA LEU A 808 -4.81 -9.84 14.93
C LEU A 808 -3.83 -10.22 13.81
N ARG A 809 -2.59 -9.72 13.83
CA ARG A 809 -1.58 -9.88 12.76
C ARG A 809 -1.46 -11.32 12.27
N TYR A 810 -1.36 -12.28 13.20
CA TYR A 810 -1.21 -13.69 12.84
C TYR A 810 -2.43 -14.24 12.07
N ASN A 811 -3.63 -13.85 12.50
CA ASN A 811 -4.91 -14.26 11.92
C ASN A 811 -5.18 -13.56 10.58
N LEU A 812 -4.79 -12.29 10.45
CA LEU A 812 -4.86 -11.53 9.19
C LEU A 812 -3.96 -12.14 8.10
N VAL A 813 -2.71 -12.48 8.45
CA VAL A 813 -1.78 -13.14 7.52
C VAL A 813 -2.26 -14.57 7.19
N MET A 814 -2.86 -15.28 8.15
CA MET A 814 -3.47 -16.60 7.92
C MET A 814 -4.60 -16.52 6.87
N LEU A 815 -5.52 -15.57 7.04
CA LEU A 815 -6.61 -15.32 6.09
C LEU A 815 -6.07 -14.90 4.70
N ALA A 816 -5.05 -14.04 4.67
CA ALA A 816 -4.43 -13.61 3.42
C ALA A 816 -3.77 -14.78 2.67
N LEU A 817 -3.05 -15.67 3.37
CA LEU A 817 -2.45 -16.88 2.78
C LEU A 817 -3.50 -17.87 2.27
N LEU A 818 -4.59 -18.06 3.02
CA LEU A 818 -5.70 -18.92 2.59
C LEU A 818 -6.43 -18.35 1.36
N ALA A 819 -6.69 -17.03 1.30
CA ALA A 819 -7.25 -16.40 0.10
C ALA A 819 -6.28 -16.47 -1.10
N PHE A 820 -4.98 -16.34 -0.83
CA PHE A 820 -3.94 -16.44 -1.84
C PHE A 820 -3.80 -17.88 -2.39
N GLU A 821 -4.06 -18.91 -1.60
CA GLU A 821 -4.17 -20.31 -2.05
C GLU A 821 -5.15 -20.45 -3.22
N VAL A 822 -6.39 -19.98 -3.04
CA VAL A 822 -7.43 -20.02 -4.08
C VAL A 822 -7.05 -19.11 -5.25
N THR A 823 -6.44 -17.95 -4.97
CA THR A 823 -5.95 -17.03 -6.02
C THR A 823 -4.94 -17.72 -6.95
N VAL A 824 -3.98 -18.48 -6.41
CA VAL A 824 -2.98 -19.23 -7.19
C VAL A 824 -3.66 -20.25 -8.10
N TYR A 825 -4.55 -21.08 -7.56
CA TYR A 825 -5.25 -22.10 -8.36
C TYR A 825 -6.10 -21.49 -9.48
N ARG A 826 -6.87 -20.43 -9.18
CA ARG A 826 -7.70 -19.74 -10.18
C ARG A 826 -6.87 -18.97 -11.22
N HIS A 827 -5.72 -18.43 -10.84
CA HIS A 827 -4.79 -17.81 -11.80
C HIS A 827 -4.29 -18.84 -12.82
N GLN A 828 -3.92 -20.03 -12.35
CA GLN A 828 -3.41 -21.12 -13.20
C GLN A 828 -4.49 -21.73 -14.10
N GLU A 829 -5.70 -21.92 -13.58
CA GLU A 829 -6.87 -22.30 -14.36
C GLU A 829 -7.16 -21.31 -15.50
N LEU A 830 -7.18 -20.00 -15.19
CA LEU A 830 -7.37 -18.95 -16.19
C LEU A 830 -6.22 -18.88 -17.21
N TYR A 831 -4.97 -19.14 -16.79
CA TYR A 831 -3.82 -19.19 -17.67
C TYR A 831 -3.92 -20.36 -18.66
N ARG A 832 -4.30 -21.55 -18.18
CA ARG A 832 -4.55 -22.74 -19.02
C ARG A 832 -5.68 -22.52 -20.02
N LEU A 833 -6.82 -22.00 -19.57
CA LEU A 833 -7.98 -21.71 -20.43
C LEU A 833 -7.65 -20.69 -21.53
N ARG A 834 -6.82 -19.68 -21.24
CA ARG A 834 -6.40 -18.68 -22.24
C ARG A 834 -5.36 -19.19 -23.22
N GLY A 835 -4.46 -20.06 -22.78
CA GLY A 835 -3.42 -20.66 -23.62
C GLY A 835 -3.85 -21.93 -24.35
N ASN A 836 -5.04 -22.46 -24.05
CA ASN A 836 -5.49 -23.81 -24.43
C ASN A 836 -4.47 -24.90 -24.06
N ILE A 837 -3.89 -24.79 -22.85
CA ILE A 837 -2.81 -25.67 -22.36
C ILE A 837 -3.39 -26.71 -21.39
N GLU A 838 -3.22 -27.99 -21.71
CA GLU A 838 -3.60 -29.10 -20.82
C GLU A 838 -2.74 -29.15 -19.55
N PRO A 839 -3.28 -29.62 -18.39
CA PRO A 839 -2.49 -29.79 -17.19
C PRO A 839 -1.43 -30.90 -17.39
N PRO A 840 -0.15 -30.66 -17.05
CA PRO A 840 0.91 -31.64 -17.29
C PRO A 840 0.71 -32.89 -16.41
N PRO A 841 1.06 -34.09 -16.91
CA PRO A 841 0.81 -35.36 -16.21
C PRO A 841 1.68 -35.54 -14.96
N THR A 842 2.77 -34.78 -14.82
CA THR A 842 3.56 -34.71 -13.59
C THR A 842 3.75 -33.25 -13.17
N ARG A 843 3.75 -33.01 -11.86
CA ARG A 843 3.88 -31.68 -11.25
C ARG A 843 5.35 -31.32 -11.01
N THR A 844 6.08 -31.01 -12.08
CA THR A 844 7.55 -30.82 -12.08
C THR A 844 7.98 -29.40 -12.42
N LEU A 845 9.17 -28.98 -12.01
CA LEU A 845 9.68 -27.62 -12.28
C LEU A 845 10.16 -27.45 -13.72
N PHE A 846 10.85 -28.46 -14.26
CA PHE A 846 11.37 -28.49 -15.63
C PHE A 846 10.74 -29.64 -16.42
N HIS A 847 9.85 -29.34 -17.36
CA HIS A 847 9.11 -30.35 -18.12
C HIS A 847 10.01 -31.13 -19.10
N ASP A 848 11.10 -30.51 -19.56
CA ASP A 848 12.01 -31.06 -20.59
C ASP A 848 12.93 -32.19 -20.06
N ILE A 849 12.99 -32.42 -18.74
CA ILE A 849 13.98 -33.31 -18.12
C ILE A 849 13.32 -34.56 -17.54
N THR A 850 13.60 -35.70 -18.19
CA THR A 850 13.15 -37.05 -17.85
C THR A 850 14.28 -37.90 -17.27
N ARG A 851 13.99 -39.15 -16.89
CA ARG A 851 15.00 -40.14 -16.46
C ARG A 851 16.09 -40.40 -17.51
N GLN A 852 15.79 -40.26 -18.81
CA GLN A 852 16.80 -40.46 -19.86
C GLN A 852 17.90 -39.39 -19.77
N HIS A 853 17.50 -38.14 -19.56
CA HIS A 853 18.41 -36.99 -19.45
C HIS A 853 19.20 -36.89 -18.13
N LEU A 854 19.01 -37.84 -17.20
CA LEU A 854 19.77 -37.89 -15.95
C LEU A 854 21.28 -38.09 -16.20
N ASP A 855 21.63 -38.87 -17.22
CA ASP A 855 22.98 -39.34 -17.46
C ASP A 855 23.77 -38.50 -18.49
N ASP A 856 23.11 -37.54 -19.16
CA ASP A 856 23.70 -36.68 -20.20
C ASP A 856 24.75 -35.68 -19.67
N GLY A 857 24.61 -35.23 -18.42
CA GLY A 857 25.54 -34.26 -17.83
C GLY A 857 25.06 -33.63 -16.51
N LEU A 858 25.98 -32.93 -15.85
CA LEU A 858 25.78 -32.41 -14.48
C LEU A 858 24.58 -31.47 -14.34
N LEU A 859 24.34 -30.59 -15.31
CA LEU A 859 23.19 -29.67 -15.28
C LEU A 859 21.85 -30.40 -15.46
N SER A 860 21.79 -31.38 -16.36
CA SER A 860 20.58 -32.20 -16.57
C SER A 860 20.29 -33.08 -15.35
N CYS A 861 21.33 -33.66 -14.75
CA CYS A 861 21.25 -34.38 -13.48
C CYS A 861 20.73 -33.49 -12.33
N ALA A 862 21.25 -32.27 -12.18
CA ALA A 862 20.77 -31.32 -11.17
C ALA A 862 19.30 -30.93 -11.38
N LYS A 863 18.87 -30.69 -12.64
CA LYS A 863 17.46 -30.44 -12.98
C LYS A 863 16.57 -31.65 -12.69
N TYR A 864 17.01 -32.87 -12.99
CA TYR A 864 16.28 -34.09 -12.68
C TYR A 864 16.07 -34.24 -11.16
N PHE A 865 17.10 -34.01 -10.35
CA PHE A 865 16.95 -34.04 -8.90
C PHE A 865 16.04 -32.90 -8.39
N MET A 866 16.13 -31.68 -8.92
CA MET A 866 15.16 -30.63 -8.56
C MET A 866 13.70 -31.01 -8.85
N ASN A 867 13.43 -31.79 -9.89
CA ASN A 867 12.10 -32.34 -10.18
C ASN A 867 11.70 -33.51 -9.26
N TYR A 868 12.60 -34.50 -9.09
CA TYR A 868 12.24 -35.83 -8.59
C TYR A 868 12.98 -36.27 -7.32
N PHE A 869 13.67 -35.37 -6.61
CA PHE A 869 14.40 -35.70 -5.37
C PHE A 869 13.51 -36.41 -4.35
N PHE A 870 12.34 -35.83 -4.01
CA PHE A 870 11.44 -36.44 -3.03
C PHE A 870 10.76 -37.70 -3.57
N TYR A 871 10.55 -37.81 -4.88
CA TYR A 871 10.05 -39.04 -5.52
C TYR A 871 11.07 -40.19 -5.37
N LYS A 872 12.37 -39.93 -5.52
CA LYS A 872 13.41 -40.97 -5.35
C LYS A 872 13.78 -41.24 -3.88
N PHE A 873 13.92 -40.22 -3.04
CA PHE A 873 14.46 -40.31 -1.66
C PHE A 873 13.42 -40.07 -0.54
N GLY A 874 12.12 -40.06 -0.85
CA GLY A 874 11.07 -39.65 0.10
C GLY A 874 11.03 -40.47 1.39
N LEU A 875 11.15 -41.80 1.32
CA LEU A 875 11.22 -42.68 2.50
C LEU A 875 12.43 -42.35 3.39
N GLU A 876 13.60 -42.21 2.78
CA GLU A 876 14.85 -41.88 3.48
C GLU A 876 14.73 -40.52 4.19
N THR A 877 14.12 -39.52 3.55
CA THR A 877 13.85 -38.21 4.19
C THR A 877 12.81 -38.31 5.31
N CYS A 878 11.78 -39.15 5.19
CA CYS A 878 10.79 -39.36 6.25
C CYS A 878 11.39 -40.04 7.49
N PHE A 879 12.28 -41.01 7.31
CA PHE A 879 13.00 -41.63 8.43
C PHE A 879 13.96 -40.65 9.11
N LEU A 880 14.61 -39.77 8.35
CA LEU A 880 15.44 -38.70 8.92
C LEU A 880 14.61 -37.67 9.70
N LEU A 881 13.44 -37.29 9.20
CA LEU A 881 12.50 -36.44 9.94
C LEU A 881 12.02 -37.13 11.24
N ALA A 882 11.78 -38.45 11.22
CA ALA A 882 11.39 -39.20 12.41
C ALA A 882 12.51 -39.23 13.46
N VAL A 883 13.76 -39.48 13.06
CA VAL A 883 14.92 -39.42 13.96
C VAL A 883 15.13 -38.00 14.50
N ASN A 884 14.91 -36.96 13.69
CA ASN A 884 14.97 -35.58 14.16
C ASN A 884 13.90 -35.27 15.22
N VAL A 885 12.64 -35.71 15.03
CA VAL A 885 11.59 -35.60 16.06
C VAL A 885 12.03 -36.28 17.36
N ILE A 886 12.51 -37.54 17.27
CA ILE A 886 12.92 -38.32 18.44
C ILE A 886 14.06 -37.63 19.21
N GLY A 887 15.04 -37.09 18.48
CA GLY A 887 16.20 -36.41 19.05
C GLY A 887 15.92 -35.02 19.63
N GLN A 888 15.01 -34.24 19.03
CA GLN A 888 14.67 -32.90 19.50
C GLN A 888 13.72 -32.90 20.70
N ARG A 889 12.82 -33.89 20.79
CA ARG A 889 11.81 -33.96 21.86
C ARG A 889 12.30 -34.65 23.13
N MET A 890 12.98 -35.79 22.99
CA MET A 890 13.53 -36.59 24.10
C MET A 890 12.54 -36.93 25.24
N ASP A 891 11.24 -37.03 24.91
CA ASP A 891 10.12 -37.20 25.85
C ASP A 891 9.38 -38.54 25.65
N LEU A 892 8.33 -38.79 26.44
CA LEU A 892 7.47 -39.98 26.30
C LEU A 892 6.91 -40.13 24.87
N PHE A 893 6.57 -39.02 24.21
CA PHE A 893 6.05 -39.04 22.85
C PHE A 893 7.10 -39.46 21.82
N ALA A 894 8.36 -39.04 21.99
CA ALA A 894 9.48 -39.49 21.20
C ALA A 894 9.71 -41.01 21.31
N VAL A 895 9.45 -41.63 22.47
CA VAL A 895 9.42 -43.11 22.57
C VAL A 895 8.30 -43.70 21.69
N GLY A 896 7.13 -43.07 21.65
CA GLY A 896 6.04 -43.44 20.74
C GLY A 896 6.42 -43.34 19.24
N HIS A 897 7.08 -42.25 18.83
CA HIS A 897 7.61 -42.09 17.47
C HIS A 897 8.70 -43.13 17.16
N ALA A 898 9.57 -43.44 18.12
CA ALA A 898 10.62 -44.45 18.01
C ALA A 898 10.05 -45.87 17.82
N LEU A 899 9.03 -46.26 18.60
CA LEU A 899 8.32 -47.53 18.42
C LEU A 899 7.62 -47.61 17.05
N GLY A 900 7.02 -46.50 16.59
CA GLY A 900 6.46 -46.40 15.24
C GLY A 900 7.53 -46.60 14.16
N LEU A 901 8.69 -45.94 14.29
CA LEU A 901 9.82 -46.05 13.36
C LEU A 901 10.36 -47.49 13.31
N VAL A 902 10.58 -48.14 14.47
CA VAL A 902 11.01 -49.54 14.56
C VAL A 902 9.98 -50.48 13.90
N THR A 903 8.69 -50.23 14.12
CA THR A 903 7.62 -51.04 13.50
C THR A 903 7.67 -50.97 11.96
N ILE A 904 7.94 -49.79 11.39
CA ILE A 904 8.09 -49.64 9.93
C ILE A 904 9.40 -50.28 9.44
N LEU A 905 10.54 -50.00 10.09
CA LEU A 905 11.85 -50.50 9.68
C LEU A 905 11.98 -52.03 9.81
N SER A 906 11.15 -52.69 10.63
CA SER A 906 11.05 -54.16 10.64
C SER A 906 10.61 -54.75 9.29
N HIS A 907 9.90 -53.96 8.46
CA HIS A 907 9.50 -54.34 7.11
C HIS A 907 10.56 -53.92 6.09
N ARG A 908 11.38 -54.88 5.63
CA ARG A 908 12.56 -54.60 4.79
C ARG A 908 12.29 -54.15 3.34
N SER A 909 11.08 -54.37 2.82
CA SER A 909 10.72 -54.13 1.41
C SER A 909 9.71 -52.99 1.21
N ARG A 910 9.97 -52.15 0.20
CA ARG A 910 9.16 -50.97 -0.16
C ARG A 910 7.68 -51.32 -0.36
N LYS A 911 7.40 -52.45 -1.05
CA LYS A 911 6.03 -52.95 -1.30
C LYS A 911 5.24 -53.19 0.00
N ARG A 912 5.88 -53.70 1.07
CA ARG A 912 5.23 -53.93 2.38
C ARG A 912 5.08 -52.63 3.18
N ILE A 913 6.08 -51.75 3.15
CA ILE A 913 6.02 -50.44 3.79
C ILE A 913 4.84 -49.63 3.23
N ALA A 914 4.66 -49.60 1.90
CA ALA A 914 3.58 -48.88 1.24
C ALA A 914 2.17 -49.31 1.72
N LEU A 915 1.95 -50.60 1.99
CA LEU A 915 0.68 -51.12 2.51
C LEU A 915 0.38 -50.68 3.95
N ILE A 916 1.41 -50.48 4.77
CA ILE A 916 1.29 -50.07 6.18
C ILE A 916 1.29 -48.54 6.32
N TRP A 917 1.89 -47.83 5.37
CA TRP A 917 2.08 -46.37 5.41
C TRP A 917 0.82 -45.53 5.68
N PRO A 918 -0.37 -45.85 5.12
CA PRO A 918 -1.60 -45.12 5.47
C PRO A 918 -1.93 -45.21 6.96
N LYS A 919 -1.71 -46.38 7.60
CA LYS A 919 -1.95 -46.56 9.04
C LYS A 919 -0.97 -45.72 9.87
N TYR A 920 0.29 -45.63 9.45
CA TYR A 920 1.28 -44.75 10.09
C TYR A 920 0.92 -43.27 9.98
N CYS A 921 0.41 -42.81 8.83
CA CYS A 921 -0.06 -41.45 8.66
C CYS A 921 -1.23 -41.12 9.61
N HIS A 922 -2.18 -42.05 9.80
CA HIS A 922 -3.28 -41.89 10.76
C HIS A 922 -2.80 -41.93 12.21
N PHE A 923 -1.80 -42.76 12.54
CA PHE A 923 -1.16 -42.77 13.86
C PHE A 923 -0.51 -41.41 14.19
N LEU A 924 0.33 -40.88 13.29
CA LEU A 924 0.94 -39.56 13.44
C LEU A 924 -0.11 -38.45 13.58
N SER A 925 -1.19 -38.53 12.79
CA SER A 925 -2.32 -37.60 12.85
C SER A 925 -3.00 -37.61 14.21
N GLY A 926 -3.37 -38.79 14.72
CA GLY A 926 -4.00 -38.92 16.04
C GLY A 926 -3.09 -38.45 17.17
N LEU A 927 -1.79 -38.75 17.07
CA LEU A 927 -0.79 -38.37 18.07
C LEU A 927 -0.61 -36.84 18.17
N LEU A 928 -0.50 -36.15 17.03
CA LEU A 928 -0.38 -34.68 16.99
C LEU A 928 -1.63 -33.97 17.54
N CYS A 929 -2.83 -34.46 17.20
CA CYS A 929 -4.08 -33.95 17.78
C CYS A 929 -4.13 -34.14 19.31
N PHE A 930 -3.70 -35.30 19.81
CA PHE A 930 -3.67 -35.59 21.25
C PHE A 930 -2.65 -34.71 21.99
N GLN A 931 -1.44 -34.55 21.45
CA GLN A 931 -0.42 -33.66 22.01
C GLN A 931 -0.90 -32.20 22.09
N TYR A 932 -1.60 -31.70 21.07
CA TYR A 932 -2.16 -30.34 21.11
C TYR A 932 -3.25 -30.19 22.18
N LEU A 933 -4.09 -31.21 22.37
CA LEU A 933 -5.08 -31.24 23.47
C LEU A 933 -4.41 -31.25 24.85
N LEU A 934 -3.28 -31.94 25.03
CA LEU A 934 -2.49 -31.85 26.25
C LEU A 934 -1.87 -30.46 26.45
N CYS A 935 -1.50 -29.75 25.38
CA CYS A 935 -1.00 -28.37 25.49
C CYS A 935 -2.10 -27.36 25.92
N ILE A 936 -3.37 -27.59 25.57
CA ILE A 936 -4.49 -26.76 26.02
C ILE A 936 -4.81 -26.98 27.51
N GLY A 937 -4.72 -28.23 27.97
CA GLY A 937 -5.06 -28.61 29.34
C GLY A 937 -6.53 -28.35 29.71
N PHE A 938 -6.78 -28.27 31.01
CA PHE A 938 -8.08 -28.01 31.62
C PHE A 938 -8.31 -26.50 31.86
N PRO A 939 -9.55 -25.99 31.84
CA PRO A 939 -9.82 -24.56 32.06
C PRO A 939 -9.37 -24.10 33.46
N PRO A 940 -8.41 -23.15 33.56
CA PRO A 940 -7.84 -22.73 34.85
C PRO A 940 -8.87 -22.01 35.74
N ALA A 941 -9.90 -21.40 35.14
CA ALA A 941 -10.98 -20.72 35.86
C ALA A 941 -11.86 -21.65 36.74
N ALA A 942 -11.72 -22.97 36.59
CA ALA A 942 -12.35 -23.94 37.47
C ALA A 942 -11.66 -24.09 38.84
N CYS A 943 -10.50 -23.44 39.04
CA CYS A 943 -9.70 -23.46 40.28
C CYS A 943 -9.40 -24.88 40.82
N LYS A 944 -9.19 -25.84 39.91
CA LYS A 944 -8.81 -27.22 40.24
C LYS A 944 -7.46 -27.55 39.63
N ASP A 945 -6.49 -27.85 40.47
CA ASP A 945 -5.19 -28.36 40.06
C ASP A 945 -5.27 -29.82 39.58
N TYR A 946 -4.21 -30.25 38.90
CA TYR A 946 -4.09 -31.61 38.38
C TYR A 946 -3.74 -32.64 39.47
N PRO A 947 -4.10 -33.93 39.28
CA PRO A 947 -3.86 -34.98 40.27
C PRO A 947 -2.40 -35.18 40.70
N TRP A 948 -1.43 -34.84 39.83
CA TRP A 948 0.02 -34.90 40.11
C TRP A 948 0.59 -33.69 40.83
N ARG A 949 -0.26 -32.72 41.22
CA ARG A 949 0.08 -31.62 42.13
C ARG A 949 -0.70 -31.70 43.45
N PHE A 950 -1.49 -32.75 43.67
CA PHE A 950 -2.18 -32.96 44.94
C PHE A 950 -1.15 -33.24 46.06
N PRO A 951 -1.42 -32.82 47.32
CA PRO A 951 -0.48 -33.01 48.44
C PRO A 951 -0.08 -34.46 48.75
N SER A 952 -0.81 -35.44 48.19
CA SER A 952 -0.52 -36.88 48.30
C SER A 952 0.41 -37.42 47.19
N SER A 953 0.84 -36.58 46.24
CA SER A 953 1.62 -36.99 45.07
C SER A 953 3.09 -36.58 45.15
N ASN A 954 3.99 -37.54 44.93
CA ASN A 954 5.45 -37.36 45.00
C ASN A 954 6.07 -37.13 43.61
N MET A 955 5.39 -36.44 42.69
CA MET A 955 5.86 -36.30 41.31
C MET A 955 6.51 -34.94 41.04
N ASP A 956 7.84 -34.97 40.84
CA ASP A 956 8.64 -33.78 40.52
C ASP A 956 8.24 -33.14 39.19
N SER A 957 8.39 -31.82 39.10
CA SER A 957 8.14 -31.02 37.88
C SER A 957 8.91 -31.54 36.66
N ASN A 958 10.10 -32.13 36.84
CA ASN A 958 10.89 -32.69 35.74
C ASN A 958 10.27 -33.97 35.16
N VAL A 959 9.65 -34.81 36.01
CA VAL A 959 8.94 -36.01 35.56
C VAL A 959 7.66 -35.62 34.81
N VAL A 960 6.93 -34.62 35.32
CA VAL A 960 5.77 -34.01 34.64
C VAL A 960 6.15 -33.48 33.25
N LYS A 961 7.28 -32.74 33.16
CA LYS A 961 7.84 -32.20 31.91
C LYS A 961 8.23 -33.30 30.91
N TRP A 962 8.88 -34.39 31.37
CA TRP A 962 9.28 -35.51 30.51
C TRP A 962 8.10 -36.37 30.02
N LEU A 963 7.08 -36.56 30.86
CA LEU A 963 5.83 -37.22 30.48
C LEU A 963 4.97 -36.36 29.54
N PHE A 964 5.33 -35.08 29.34
CA PHE A 964 4.58 -34.09 28.56
C PHE A 964 3.12 -33.97 29.03
N LEU A 965 2.92 -34.01 30.35
CA LEU A 965 1.62 -33.80 30.98
C LEU A 965 1.28 -32.29 30.99
N PRO A 966 -0.01 -31.92 30.94
CA PRO A 966 -0.42 -30.54 31.19
C PRO A 966 -0.04 -30.13 32.61
N ASP A 967 0.33 -28.88 32.83
CA ASP A 967 0.55 -28.36 34.18
C ASP A 967 0.42 -26.84 34.20
N HIS A 968 -0.01 -26.29 35.34
CA HIS A 968 -0.16 -24.85 35.53
C HIS A 968 1.08 -24.17 36.10
N LEU A 969 2.04 -24.95 36.63
CA LEU A 969 3.35 -24.47 37.08
C LEU A 969 4.40 -24.59 35.97
N THR A 970 4.54 -25.78 35.36
CA THR A 970 5.47 -26.03 34.25
C THR A 970 4.74 -26.51 32.99
N PRO A 971 4.09 -25.62 32.22
CA PRO A 971 3.32 -26.00 31.04
C PRO A 971 4.18 -26.68 29.96
N PRO A 972 3.64 -27.67 29.22
CA PRO A 972 4.37 -28.36 28.16
C PRO A 972 4.71 -27.40 27.01
N ASN A 973 5.92 -27.51 26.45
CA ASN A 973 6.39 -26.62 25.39
C ASN A 973 5.71 -26.96 24.05
N PRO A 974 4.87 -26.08 23.46
CA PRO A 974 4.15 -26.38 22.23
C PRO A 974 5.04 -26.36 20.98
N LEU A 975 6.25 -25.80 21.04
CA LEU A 975 7.15 -25.72 19.88
C LEU A 975 7.54 -27.09 19.32
N PHE A 976 7.54 -28.13 20.15
CA PHE A 976 7.85 -29.50 19.72
C PHE A 976 6.90 -30.02 18.64
N LEU A 977 5.62 -29.63 18.68
CA LEU A 977 4.58 -30.06 17.71
C LEU A 977 4.89 -29.62 16.26
N LEU A 978 5.80 -28.65 16.07
CA LEU A 978 6.26 -28.25 14.73
C LEU A 978 7.10 -29.35 14.07
N TYR A 979 7.90 -30.09 14.85
CA TYR A 979 8.68 -31.22 14.31
C TYR A 979 7.75 -32.38 13.94
N ASP A 980 6.74 -32.66 14.76
CA ASP A 980 5.72 -33.69 14.48
C ASP A 980 4.87 -33.34 13.26
N PHE A 981 4.52 -32.06 13.08
CA PHE A 981 3.91 -31.57 11.86
C PHE A 981 4.81 -31.75 10.63
N LEU A 982 6.11 -31.45 10.72
CA LEU A 982 7.04 -31.65 9.61
C LEU A 982 7.17 -33.14 9.23
N LEU A 983 7.18 -34.04 10.23
CA LEU A 983 7.13 -35.48 10.01
C LEU A 983 5.81 -35.92 9.35
N LEU A 984 4.65 -35.42 9.82
CA LEU A 984 3.35 -35.72 9.22
C LEU A 984 3.23 -35.18 7.79
N LEU A 985 3.76 -33.98 7.52
CA LEU A 985 3.84 -33.39 6.19
C LEU A 985 4.70 -34.28 5.27
N GLY A 986 5.90 -34.66 5.70
CA GLY A 986 6.77 -35.59 4.96
C GLY A 986 6.07 -36.93 4.69
N ALA A 987 5.45 -37.52 5.72
CA ALA A 987 4.74 -38.80 5.59
C ALA A 987 3.54 -38.72 4.62
N SER A 988 2.79 -37.61 4.63
CA SER A 988 1.68 -37.39 3.69
C SER A 988 2.16 -37.19 2.25
N LEU A 989 3.33 -36.57 2.04
CA LEU A 989 3.96 -36.46 0.72
C LEU A 989 4.49 -37.81 0.25
N GLN A 990 5.01 -38.66 1.15
CA GLN A 990 5.44 -40.02 0.79
C GLN A 990 4.25 -40.95 0.50
N LEU A 991 3.11 -40.77 1.17
CA LEU A 991 1.85 -41.44 0.80
C LEU A 991 1.45 -41.07 -0.64
N GLN A 992 1.55 -39.78 -0.97
CA GLN A 992 1.35 -39.27 -2.33
C GLN A 992 2.31 -39.95 -3.34
N VAL A 993 3.59 -40.10 -3.02
CA VAL A 993 4.57 -40.76 -3.90
C VAL A 993 4.22 -42.23 -4.13
N PHE A 994 3.73 -42.96 -3.12
CA PHE A 994 3.29 -44.35 -3.29
C PHE A 994 2.05 -44.50 -4.19
N GLU A 995 1.13 -43.54 -4.17
CA GLU A 995 -0.01 -43.50 -5.10
C GLU A 995 0.46 -43.21 -6.54
N GLU A 996 1.39 -42.26 -6.71
CA GLU A 996 1.90 -41.83 -8.01
C GLU A 996 2.87 -42.85 -8.64
N GLU A 997 3.57 -43.66 -7.85
CA GLU A 997 4.44 -44.75 -8.31
C GLU A 997 3.72 -45.84 -9.11
N HIS A 998 2.41 -46.01 -8.91
CA HIS A 998 1.62 -46.99 -9.67
C HIS A 998 1.24 -46.49 -11.08
N GLN A 999 1.36 -45.19 -11.35
CA GLN A 999 0.91 -44.59 -12.61
C GLN A 999 1.99 -44.69 -13.70
N LEU A 1000 1.68 -45.41 -14.79
CA LEU A 1000 2.63 -45.72 -15.86
C LEU A 1000 3.20 -44.48 -16.58
N SER A 1001 2.43 -43.39 -16.70
CA SER A 1001 2.96 -42.12 -17.23
C SER A 1001 4.04 -41.51 -16.34
N VAL A 1002 3.91 -41.62 -15.01
CA VAL A 1002 4.93 -41.13 -14.06
C VAL A 1002 6.18 -41.99 -14.13
N GLN A 1003 6.03 -43.31 -14.24
CA GLN A 1003 7.14 -44.26 -14.40
C GLN A 1003 7.99 -43.98 -15.66
N LEU A 1004 7.36 -43.62 -16.78
CA LEU A 1004 8.06 -43.27 -18.02
C LEU A 1004 8.91 -41.99 -17.88
N LEU A 1005 8.38 -40.94 -17.22
CA LEU A 1005 9.10 -39.68 -17.06
C LEU A 1005 10.15 -39.73 -15.94
N ALA A 1006 9.78 -40.23 -14.76
CA ALA A 1006 10.61 -40.22 -13.56
C ALA A 1006 11.51 -41.45 -13.42
N GLY A 1007 11.23 -42.52 -14.17
CA GLY A 1007 11.88 -43.84 -14.05
C GLY A 1007 11.33 -44.64 -12.86
N ASP A 1008 11.37 -45.97 -12.98
CA ASP A 1008 10.90 -46.90 -11.95
C ASP A 1008 11.60 -46.70 -10.58
N ASN A 1009 10.86 -47.03 -9.52
CA ASN A 1009 11.24 -47.00 -8.10
C ASN A 1009 11.15 -48.38 -7.42
N SER A 1010 10.82 -49.44 -8.19
CA SER A 1010 10.84 -50.81 -7.72
C SER A 1010 12.19 -51.20 -7.11
N GLU A 1011 12.13 -52.09 -6.11
CA GLU A 1011 13.31 -52.82 -5.66
C GLU A 1011 13.59 -53.92 -6.70
N LEU A 1012 14.85 -54.09 -7.12
CA LEU A 1012 15.25 -55.18 -8.02
C LEU A 1012 14.74 -56.51 -7.48
N GLU A 1013 13.87 -57.19 -8.23
CA GLU A 1013 13.13 -58.33 -7.70
C GLU A 1013 14.05 -59.51 -7.35
N GLU A 1014 13.81 -60.08 -6.16
CA GLU A 1014 14.60 -61.15 -5.57
C GLU A 1014 14.17 -62.52 -6.11
N GLU A 1015 14.51 -62.83 -7.36
CA GLU A 1015 14.38 -64.20 -7.93
C GLU A 1015 15.75 -64.87 -8.19
N GLU A 1016 15.69 -66.19 -8.44
CA GLU A 1016 16.56 -67.20 -7.84
C GLU A 1016 18.06 -67.26 -8.26
N GLU A 1017 18.79 -68.09 -7.52
CA GLU A 1017 20.25 -68.25 -7.58
C GLU A 1017 20.75 -68.75 -8.94
N GLY A 1018 21.72 -68.04 -9.52
CA GLY A 1018 22.47 -68.47 -10.69
C GLY A 1018 23.74 -67.64 -10.88
N ARG A 1019 24.83 -68.30 -11.33
CA ARG A 1019 26.21 -67.82 -11.43
C ARG A 1019 26.39 -66.46 -12.15
N ALA A 1020 27.62 -65.93 -12.12
CA ALA A 1020 28.07 -64.70 -12.78
C ALA A 1020 27.66 -64.51 -14.25
N SER A 1021 27.27 -65.56 -14.99
CA SER A 1021 26.57 -65.44 -16.28
C SER A 1021 25.32 -64.55 -16.19
N ASN A 1022 24.55 -64.68 -15.12
CA ASN A 1022 23.32 -63.92 -14.86
C ASN A 1022 23.60 -62.47 -14.42
N LEU A 1023 24.87 -62.12 -14.12
CA LEU A 1023 25.29 -60.74 -13.87
C LEU A 1023 25.50 -60.00 -15.19
N ILE A 1024 26.22 -60.63 -16.12
CA ILE A 1024 26.53 -60.08 -17.45
C ILE A 1024 25.25 -59.92 -18.28
N SER A 1025 24.35 -60.91 -18.26
CA SER A 1025 23.05 -60.79 -18.94
C SER A 1025 22.17 -59.66 -18.36
N ARG A 1026 22.21 -59.43 -17.04
CA ARG A 1026 21.48 -58.32 -16.39
C ARG A 1026 22.08 -56.94 -16.70
N LEU A 1027 23.39 -56.86 -16.88
CA LEU A 1027 24.06 -55.64 -17.34
C LEU A 1027 23.75 -55.35 -18.81
N HIS A 1028 23.72 -56.37 -19.68
CA HIS A 1028 23.31 -56.21 -21.08
C HIS A 1028 21.84 -55.80 -21.26
N LEU A 1029 20.97 -56.13 -20.30
CA LEU A 1029 19.57 -55.69 -20.27
C LEU A 1029 19.35 -54.36 -19.53
N SER A 1030 20.41 -53.75 -18.97
CA SER A 1030 20.30 -52.51 -18.20
C SER A 1030 20.23 -51.29 -19.13
N PRO A 1031 19.32 -50.33 -18.88
CA PRO A 1031 19.27 -49.08 -19.64
C PRO A 1031 20.36 -48.07 -19.20
N VAL A 1032 21.27 -48.46 -18.31
CA VAL A 1032 22.27 -47.57 -17.71
C VAL A 1032 23.62 -47.73 -18.42
N PRO A 1033 24.27 -46.64 -18.91
CA PRO A 1033 25.58 -46.72 -19.53
C PRO A 1033 26.70 -46.96 -18.50
N ASP A 1034 27.79 -47.59 -18.96
CA ASP A 1034 29.01 -47.74 -18.15
C ASP A 1034 29.69 -46.38 -17.90
N PHE A 1035 29.87 -46.07 -16.61
CA PHE A 1035 30.43 -44.81 -16.11
C PHE A 1035 31.82 -44.98 -15.50
N ILE A 1036 32.37 -46.20 -15.40
CA ILE A 1036 33.65 -46.46 -14.72
C ILE A 1036 34.81 -45.75 -15.42
N LEU A 1037 34.75 -45.62 -16.75
CA LEU A 1037 35.77 -44.95 -17.56
C LEU A 1037 35.78 -43.40 -17.41
N CYS A 1038 34.95 -42.81 -16.54
CA CYS A 1038 34.98 -41.39 -16.19
C CYS A 1038 34.99 -40.42 -17.40
N ARG A 1039 34.20 -40.71 -18.43
CA ARG A 1039 34.17 -39.91 -19.67
C ARG A 1039 33.63 -38.50 -19.47
N SER A 1040 32.80 -38.29 -18.44
CA SER A 1040 32.27 -36.98 -18.06
C SER A 1040 32.53 -36.65 -16.58
N TYR A 1041 32.42 -35.37 -16.22
CA TYR A 1041 32.43 -34.93 -14.81
C TYR A 1041 31.30 -35.57 -13.99
N LEU A 1042 30.16 -35.88 -14.62
CA LEU A 1042 29.07 -36.60 -13.98
C LEU A 1042 29.52 -38.02 -13.61
N ASP A 1043 30.22 -38.71 -14.51
CA ASP A 1043 30.70 -40.08 -14.29
C ASP A 1043 31.79 -40.14 -13.21
N MET A 1044 32.68 -39.15 -13.16
CA MET A 1044 33.63 -38.98 -12.06
C MET A 1044 32.90 -38.86 -10.71
N MET A 1045 31.83 -38.05 -10.63
CA MET A 1045 31.01 -37.94 -9.42
C MET A 1045 30.24 -39.23 -9.10
N LYS A 1046 29.77 -39.97 -10.11
CA LYS A 1046 29.17 -41.30 -9.92
C LYS A 1046 30.18 -42.29 -9.34
N VAL A 1047 31.42 -42.35 -9.86
CA VAL A 1047 32.47 -43.23 -9.31
C VAL A 1047 32.79 -42.87 -7.86
N ILE A 1048 32.93 -41.57 -7.53
CA ILE A 1048 33.12 -41.10 -6.15
C ILE A 1048 31.95 -41.57 -5.25
N MET A 1049 30.70 -41.34 -5.67
CA MET A 1049 29.52 -41.66 -4.88
C MET A 1049 29.21 -43.16 -4.76
N PHE A 1050 29.45 -43.96 -5.79
CA PHE A 1050 29.11 -45.40 -5.78
C PHE A 1050 30.24 -46.31 -5.33
N SER A 1051 31.52 -45.89 -5.43
CA SER A 1051 32.67 -46.70 -5.01
C SER A 1051 33.23 -46.26 -3.65
N TYR A 1052 33.48 -44.96 -3.45
CA TYR A 1052 34.21 -44.47 -2.28
C TYR A 1052 33.32 -44.12 -1.07
N LEU A 1053 32.01 -43.91 -1.28
CA LEU A 1053 31.06 -43.58 -0.20
C LEU A 1053 31.07 -44.63 0.92
N PHE A 1054 31.26 -45.91 0.62
CA PHE A 1054 31.33 -46.99 1.62
C PHE A 1054 32.38 -46.70 2.72
N TRP A 1055 33.62 -46.38 2.32
CA TRP A 1055 34.72 -46.08 3.23
C TRP A 1055 34.50 -44.76 3.99
N PHE A 1056 33.83 -43.79 3.34
CA PHE A 1056 33.41 -42.56 4.00
C PHE A 1056 32.37 -42.84 5.11
N VAL A 1057 31.37 -43.68 4.86
CA VAL A 1057 30.38 -44.05 5.90
C VAL A 1057 31.03 -44.79 7.08
N LEU A 1058 32.01 -45.67 6.83
CA LEU A 1058 32.78 -46.31 7.92
C LEU A 1058 33.55 -45.28 8.78
N THR A 1059 34.05 -44.22 8.16
CA THR A 1059 34.71 -43.10 8.86
C THR A 1059 33.71 -42.33 9.73
N ILE A 1060 32.49 -42.07 9.24
CA ILE A 1060 31.43 -41.44 10.03
C ILE A 1060 31.03 -42.33 11.23
N ILE A 1061 30.90 -43.65 11.04
CA ILE A 1061 30.61 -44.59 12.13
C ILE A 1061 31.72 -44.55 13.20
N PHE A 1062 32.99 -44.46 12.80
CA PHE A 1062 34.12 -44.31 13.72
C PHE A 1062 34.05 -43.00 14.52
N ILE A 1063 33.73 -41.87 13.87
CA ILE A 1063 33.55 -40.58 14.54
C ILE A 1063 32.37 -40.64 15.53
N THR A 1064 31.23 -41.22 15.15
CA THR A 1064 30.08 -41.43 16.05
C THR A 1064 30.44 -42.35 17.23
N GLY A 1065 31.32 -43.35 17.02
CA GLY A 1065 31.84 -44.24 18.07
C GLY A 1065 32.93 -43.66 18.98
N THR A 1066 33.53 -42.52 18.64
CA THR A 1066 34.64 -41.91 19.41
C THR A 1066 34.32 -40.57 20.05
N THR A 1067 33.38 -39.79 19.48
CA THR A 1067 33.06 -38.42 19.93
C THR A 1067 32.44 -38.31 21.31
N ARG A 1068 31.83 -39.38 21.86
CA ARG A 1068 31.24 -39.43 23.21
C ARG A 1068 31.54 -40.78 23.85
N ILE A 1069 31.80 -40.79 25.16
CA ILE A 1069 32.04 -42.01 25.93
C ILE A 1069 30.69 -42.60 26.36
N SER A 1070 30.25 -43.70 25.73
CA SER A 1070 29.09 -44.45 26.19
C SER A 1070 29.22 -45.94 25.86
N VAL A 1071 28.52 -46.80 26.60
CA VAL A 1071 28.49 -48.26 26.34
C VAL A 1071 27.99 -48.56 24.92
N PHE A 1072 27.08 -47.74 24.38
CA PHE A 1072 26.57 -47.86 23.01
C PHE A 1072 27.61 -47.52 21.94
N CYS A 1073 28.63 -46.72 22.27
CA CYS A 1073 29.69 -46.39 21.32
C CYS A 1073 30.59 -47.59 20.99
N MET A 1074 30.73 -48.56 21.90
CA MET A 1074 31.46 -49.81 21.64
C MET A 1074 30.89 -50.59 20.47
N GLY A 1075 29.56 -50.63 20.29
CA GLY A 1075 28.95 -51.34 19.16
C GLY A 1075 29.27 -50.71 17.81
N TYR A 1076 29.34 -49.38 17.73
CA TYR A 1076 29.79 -48.68 16.52
C TYR A 1076 31.27 -48.96 16.21
N LEU A 1077 32.14 -48.98 17.22
CA LEU A 1077 33.56 -49.29 17.03
C LEU A 1077 33.76 -50.75 16.57
N VAL A 1078 33.09 -51.71 17.21
CA VAL A 1078 33.14 -53.13 16.81
C VAL A 1078 32.63 -53.32 15.37
N ALA A 1079 31.51 -52.68 15.00
CA ALA A 1079 31.01 -52.72 13.63
C ALA A 1079 31.99 -52.08 12.64
N CYS A 1080 32.56 -50.91 12.97
CA CYS A 1080 33.53 -50.22 12.12
C CYS A 1080 34.76 -51.09 11.86
N PHE A 1081 35.39 -51.65 12.91
CA PHE A 1081 36.56 -52.53 12.73
C PHE A 1081 36.22 -53.81 11.96
N TYR A 1082 35.04 -54.40 12.16
CA TYR A 1082 34.59 -55.55 11.38
C TYR A 1082 34.48 -55.22 9.89
N PHE A 1083 33.83 -54.12 9.53
CA PHE A 1083 33.68 -53.71 8.12
C PHE A 1083 34.98 -53.18 7.49
N LEU A 1084 35.91 -52.60 8.27
CA LEU A 1084 37.23 -52.23 7.76
C LEU A 1084 38.09 -53.46 7.44
N LEU A 1085 38.00 -54.52 8.26
CA LEU A 1085 38.79 -55.74 8.08
C LEU A 1085 38.21 -56.66 6.98
N VAL A 1086 36.89 -56.79 6.89
CA VAL A 1086 36.20 -57.72 5.96
C VAL A 1086 35.62 -57.00 4.72
N GLY A 1087 35.66 -55.67 4.67
CA GLY A 1087 34.92 -54.87 3.67
C GLY A 1087 35.21 -55.18 2.21
N GLY A 1088 36.48 -55.42 1.86
CA GLY A 1088 36.88 -55.77 0.48
C GLY A 1088 36.24 -57.07 -0.01
N ASP A 1089 36.26 -58.11 0.83
CA ASP A 1089 35.64 -59.40 0.53
C ASP A 1089 34.12 -59.37 0.65
N LEU A 1090 33.58 -58.49 1.50
CA LEU A 1090 32.15 -58.29 1.65
C LEU A 1090 31.52 -57.67 0.40
N LEU A 1091 32.17 -56.70 -0.24
CA LEU A 1091 31.70 -56.08 -1.48
C LEU A 1091 31.65 -57.04 -2.68
N LEU A 1092 32.39 -58.16 -2.61
CA LEU A 1092 32.36 -59.25 -3.61
C LEU A 1092 31.25 -60.29 -3.35
N LYS A 1093 30.63 -60.28 -2.17
CA LYS A 1093 29.51 -61.18 -1.83
C LYS A 1093 28.20 -60.67 -2.48
N PRO A 1094 27.21 -61.55 -2.71
CA PRO A 1094 25.91 -61.13 -3.23
C PRO A 1094 25.26 -60.08 -2.33
N VAL A 1095 24.61 -59.09 -2.96
CA VAL A 1095 24.01 -57.91 -2.31
C VAL A 1095 23.08 -58.29 -1.15
N ARG A 1096 22.39 -59.44 -1.22
CA ARG A 1096 21.54 -59.98 -0.15
C ARG A 1096 22.28 -60.16 1.19
N SER A 1097 23.53 -60.65 1.16
CA SER A 1097 24.35 -60.79 2.37
C SER A 1097 24.80 -59.44 2.91
N ILE A 1098 25.22 -58.52 2.02
CA ILE A 1098 25.63 -57.16 2.38
C ILE A 1098 24.48 -56.42 3.08
N LEU A 1099 23.29 -56.44 2.48
CA LEU A 1099 22.09 -55.80 3.03
C LEU A 1099 21.66 -56.39 4.39
N LEU A 1100 21.87 -57.68 4.64
CA LEU A 1100 21.51 -58.27 5.95
C LEU A 1100 22.38 -57.71 7.08
N TYR A 1101 23.70 -57.62 6.89
CA TYR A 1101 24.60 -57.00 7.87
C TYR A 1101 24.33 -55.49 8.00
N TRP A 1102 24.01 -54.81 6.89
CA TRP A 1102 23.72 -53.37 6.90
C TRP A 1102 22.38 -53.03 7.56
N ASP A 1103 21.33 -53.83 7.33
CA ASP A 1103 20.03 -53.71 8.02
C ASP A 1103 20.19 -53.98 9.53
N CYS A 1104 21.10 -54.87 9.93
CA CYS A 1104 21.45 -55.09 11.34
C CYS A 1104 22.12 -53.86 11.96
N LEU A 1105 23.05 -53.21 11.25
CA LEU A 1105 23.71 -51.97 11.71
C LEU A 1105 22.73 -50.78 11.80
N ILE A 1106 21.80 -50.66 10.85
CA ILE A 1106 20.71 -49.67 10.91
C ILE A 1106 19.79 -49.96 12.11
N GLY A 1107 19.43 -51.21 12.34
CA GLY A 1107 18.67 -51.63 13.52
C GLY A 1107 19.40 -51.30 14.83
N TYR A 1108 20.72 -51.48 14.88
CA TYR A 1108 21.55 -51.11 16.02
C TYR A 1108 21.55 -49.60 16.26
N ASN A 1109 21.77 -48.78 15.24
CA ASN A 1109 21.75 -47.32 15.36
C ASN A 1109 20.39 -46.81 15.86
N VAL A 1110 19.27 -47.32 15.32
CA VAL A 1110 17.93 -46.98 15.81
C VAL A 1110 17.73 -47.43 17.26
N PHE A 1111 18.18 -48.63 17.63
CA PHE A 1111 18.16 -49.11 19.02
C PHE A 1111 18.98 -48.23 19.98
N VAL A 1112 20.14 -47.71 19.54
CA VAL A 1112 20.92 -46.75 20.34
C VAL A 1112 20.15 -45.45 20.54
N ILE A 1113 19.50 -44.93 19.50
CA ILE A 1113 18.65 -43.73 19.60
C ILE A 1113 17.47 -43.96 20.56
N THR A 1114 16.77 -45.11 20.46
CA THR A 1114 15.65 -45.42 21.37
C THR A 1114 16.10 -45.61 22.82
N MET A 1115 17.23 -46.28 23.05
CA MET A 1115 17.76 -46.51 24.39
C MET A 1115 18.32 -45.24 25.03
N LYS A 1116 18.99 -44.36 24.26
CA LYS A 1116 19.38 -43.03 24.75
C LYS A 1116 18.17 -42.20 25.20
N ASN A 1117 17.07 -42.28 24.46
CA ASN A 1117 15.81 -41.63 24.84
C ASN A 1117 15.24 -42.21 26.15
N ILE A 1118 15.09 -43.54 26.26
CA ILE A 1118 14.58 -44.19 27.48
C ILE A 1118 15.49 -43.93 28.70
N LEU A 1119 16.81 -43.88 28.51
CA LEU A 1119 17.77 -43.61 29.59
C LEU A 1119 17.68 -42.17 30.13
N SER A 1120 17.15 -41.20 29.37
CA SER A 1120 16.95 -39.83 29.87
C SER A 1120 16.03 -39.79 31.10
N LEU A 1121 15.01 -40.65 31.15
CA LEU A 1121 14.14 -40.86 32.32
C LEU A 1121 14.90 -41.54 33.47
N ILE A 1122 15.70 -42.57 33.15
CA ILE A 1122 16.39 -43.39 34.15
C ILE A 1122 17.46 -42.58 34.90
N VAL A 1123 18.20 -41.70 34.24
CA VAL A 1123 19.20 -40.84 34.92
C VAL A 1123 18.53 -39.91 35.94
N TYR A 1124 17.35 -39.35 35.61
CA TYR A 1124 16.60 -38.51 36.55
C TYR A 1124 16.08 -39.30 37.76
N TYR A 1125 15.39 -40.42 37.52
CA TYR A 1125 14.89 -41.28 38.60
C TYR A 1125 16.04 -41.87 39.43
N CYS A 1126 17.17 -42.20 38.81
CA CYS A 1126 18.35 -42.70 39.50
C CYS A 1126 18.94 -41.64 40.44
N ARG A 1127 18.97 -40.35 40.09
CA ARG A 1127 19.44 -39.30 41.02
C ARG A 1127 18.59 -39.25 42.30
N TYR A 1128 17.27 -39.32 42.18
CA TYR A 1128 16.35 -39.31 43.34
C TYR A 1128 16.42 -40.62 44.15
N TRP A 1129 16.41 -41.76 43.46
CA TRP A 1129 16.48 -43.09 44.07
C TRP A 1129 17.82 -43.34 44.76
N LEU A 1130 18.94 -42.99 44.11
CA LEU A 1130 20.29 -43.16 44.65
C LEU A 1130 20.59 -42.20 45.79
N MET A 1131 19.92 -41.04 45.89
CA MET A 1131 19.98 -40.16 47.07
C MET A 1131 19.25 -40.75 48.28
N ILE A 1132 18.08 -41.38 48.07
CA ILE A 1132 17.27 -42.00 49.14
C ILE A 1132 17.88 -43.31 49.62
N TYR A 1133 18.34 -44.16 48.69
CA TYR A 1133 18.93 -45.46 49.00
C TYR A 1133 20.44 -45.41 49.25
N HIS A 1134 21.08 -44.23 49.20
CA HIS A 1134 22.51 -44.01 49.44
C HIS A 1134 23.05 -44.75 50.69
N PRO A 1135 22.41 -44.67 51.88
CA PRO A 1135 22.94 -45.32 53.07
C PRO A 1135 22.75 -46.84 53.04
N VAL A 1136 21.66 -47.31 52.44
CA VAL A 1136 21.21 -48.71 52.49
C VAL A 1136 21.93 -49.56 51.44
N VAL A 1137 22.13 -49.02 50.23
CA VAL A 1137 22.78 -49.74 49.12
C VAL A 1137 24.30 -49.82 49.32
N ILE A 1138 24.93 -48.78 49.88
CA ILE A 1138 26.35 -48.84 50.26
C ILE A 1138 26.54 -49.87 51.38
N ALA A 1139 25.68 -49.89 52.41
CA ALA A 1139 25.76 -50.89 53.48
C ALA A 1139 25.59 -52.34 52.97
N LEU A 1140 24.68 -52.57 52.01
CA LEU A 1140 24.47 -53.90 51.40
C LEU A 1140 25.59 -54.32 50.44
N LEU A 1141 26.20 -53.39 49.70
CA LEU A 1141 27.31 -53.69 48.78
C LEU A 1141 28.66 -53.87 49.48
N VAL A 1142 28.89 -53.22 50.62
CA VAL A 1142 30.12 -53.41 51.42
C VAL A 1142 30.20 -54.84 52.02
N VAL A 1143 29.06 -55.51 52.20
CA VAL A 1143 29.00 -56.88 52.77
C VAL A 1143 29.21 -57.99 51.73
N ASN A 1144 29.01 -57.71 50.43
CA ASN A 1144 29.14 -58.71 49.35
C ASN A 1144 30.22 -58.31 48.34
N HIS A 1145 31.26 -59.15 48.22
CA HIS A 1145 32.51 -58.95 47.47
C HIS A 1145 32.40 -58.83 45.91
N LEU A 1146 31.34 -58.21 45.35
CA LEU A 1146 31.16 -58.02 43.91
C LEU A 1146 31.71 -56.67 43.40
N HIS A 1147 33.02 -56.63 43.16
CA HIS A 1147 33.72 -55.44 42.63
C HIS A 1147 33.17 -54.92 41.28
N PHE A 1148 32.52 -55.76 40.47
CA PHE A 1148 32.00 -55.39 39.15
C PHE A 1148 30.78 -54.44 39.24
N LEU A 1149 29.87 -54.67 40.18
CA LEU A 1149 28.74 -53.77 40.45
C LEU A 1149 29.22 -52.44 41.03
N GLN A 1150 30.23 -52.49 41.91
CA GLN A 1150 30.84 -51.31 42.52
C GLN A 1150 31.49 -50.39 41.47
N PHE A 1151 32.16 -50.95 40.45
CA PHE A 1151 32.72 -50.19 39.34
C PHE A 1151 31.66 -49.54 38.45
N ILE A 1152 30.56 -50.25 38.13
CA ILE A 1152 29.46 -49.70 37.32
C ILE A 1152 28.74 -48.55 38.06
N VAL A 1153 28.51 -48.71 39.37
CA VAL A 1153 27.94 -47.65 40.22
C VAL A 1153 28.88 -46.45 40.30
N TYR A 1154 30.19 -46.65 40.45
CA TYR A 1154 31.20 -45.58 40.47
C TYR A 1154 31.24 -44.79 39.15
N LEU A 1155 31.16 -45.47 38.00
CA LEU A 1155 31.13 -44.82 36.68
C LEU A 1155 29.86 -44.00 36.43
N LEU A 1156 28.71 -44.45 36.97
CA LEU A 1156 27.45 -43.70 36.96
C LEU A 1156 27.51 -42.48 37.91
N PHE A 1157 28.27 -42.59 39.00
CA PHE A 1157 28.42 -41.52 40.00
C PHE A 1157 29.25 -40.34 39.46
N THR A 1158 30.41 -40.62 38.85
CA THR A 1158 31.30 -39.57 38.31
C THR A 1158 30.67 -38.78 37.16
N ALA A 1159 29.72 -39.36 36.43
CA ALA A 1159 28.94 -38.66 35.39
C ALA A 1159 27.85 -37.72 35.97
N ALA A 1160 27.42 -37.92 37.20
CA ALA A 1160 26.34 -37.15 37.84
C ALA A 1160 26.84 -35.92 38.64
N GLU A 1161 28.12 -35.90 39.02
CA GLU A 1161 28.69 -34.91 39.94
C GLU A 1161 29.10 -33.58 39.25
N GLN A 1162 29.14 -33.53 37.92
CA GLN A 1162 29.70 -32.40 37.16
C GLN A 1162 28.74 -31.21 36.92
N GLN A 1163 27.51 -31.24 37.45
CA GLN A 1163 26.54 -30.13 37.37
C GLN A 1163 26.10 -29.64 38.76
N SER A 1164 27.01 -28.93 39.45
CA SER A 1164 26.75 -28.26 40.72
C SER A 1164 26.14 -26.86 40.55
N SER A 1165 24.88 -26.78 40.12
CA SER A 1165 24.05 -25.57 40.35
C SER A 1165 22.57 -25.94 40.51
N LYS A 1166 21.79 -25.10 41.20
CA LYS A 1166 20.40 -25.40 41.60
C LYS A 1166 19.36 -25.30 40.46
N GLN A 1167 19.79 -25.25 39.21
CA GLN A 1167 18.92 -25.29 38.03
C GLN A 1167 19.44 -26.34 37.04
N CYS A 1168 19.02 -27.60 37.22
CA CYS A 1168 19.17 -28.62 36.18
C CYS A 1168 18.05 -28.47 35.15
N GLU A 1169 18.22 -27.57 34.19
CA GLU A 1169 17.56 -27.73 32.90
C GLU A 1169 18.28 -28.80 32.08
N LEU A 1170 17.54 -29.63 31.35
CA LEU A 1170 18.07 -30.72 30.55
C LEU A 1170 18.87 -30.14 29.36
N PRO A 1171 20.20 -30.30 29.26
CA PRO A 1171 20.98 -29.72 28.18
C PRO A 1171 20.77 -30.52 26.89
N SER A 1172 20.03 -29.96 25.93
CA SER A 1172 19.71 -30.59 24.64
C SER A 1172 20.96 -31.00 23.84
N ASP A 1173 22.04 -30.22 23.98
CA ASP A 1173 23.21 -30.31 23.12
C ASP A 1173 24.24 -31.36 23.61
N GLU A 1174 24.07 -31.87 24.83
CA GLU A 1174 25.01 -32.83 25.44
C GLU A 1174 24.64 -34.30 25.17
N ALA A 1175 23.37 -34.61 24.86
CA ALA A 1175 22.89 -35.99 24.67
C ALA A 1175 23.50 -36.75 23.46
N GLY A 1176 24.20 -36.06 22.56
CA GLY A 1176 25.01 -36.66 21.48
C GLY A 1176 24.22 -37.30 20.32
N ILE A 1177 22.89 -37.19 20.32
CA ILE A 1177 21.99 -37.83 19.33
C ILE A 1177 22.25 -37.33 17.90
N ILE A 1178 22.76 -36.11 17.75
CA ILE A 1178 23.07 -35.49 16.44
C ILE A 1178 24.01 -36.39 15.62
N TRP A 1179 25.05 -36.97 16.25
CA TRP A 1179 25.99 -37.87 15.56
C TRP A 1179 25.37 -39.23 15.23
N ASP A 1180 24.41 -39.73 16.04
CA ASP A 1180 23.64 -40.93 15.68
C ASP A 1180 22.74 -40.67 14.46
N GLY A 1181 22.12 -39.48 14.38
CA GLY A 1181 21.27 -39.06 13.26
C GLY A 1181 22.06 -38.81 11.96
N VAL A 1182 23.25 -38.22 12.05
CA VAL A 1182 24.19 -38.10 10.90
C VAL A 1182 24.64 -39.48 10.44
N CYS A 1183 25.00 -40.38 11.36
CA CYS A 1183 25.33 -41.77 11.04
C CYS A 1183 24.16 -42.49 10.35
N PHE A 1184 22.94 -42.35 10.87
CA PHE A 1184 21.71 -42.90 10.28
C PHE A 1184 21.48 -42.42 8.84
N CYS A 1185 21.72 -41.13 8.56
CA CYS A 1185 21.64 -40.55 7.22
C CYS A 1185 22.56 -41.27 6.22
N PHE A 1186 23.84 -41.42 6.57
CA PHE A 1186 24.82 -42.07 5.71
C PHE A 1186 24.59 -43.59 5.60
N LEU A 1187 24.10 -44.25 6.65
CA LEU A 1187 23.69 -45.66 6.60
C LEU A 1187 22.54 -45.89 5.62
N LEU A 1188 21.50 -45.05 5.64
CA LEU A 1188 20.38 -45.11 4.68
C LEU A 1188 20.84 -44.80 3.24
N LEU A 1189 21.70 -43.79 3.06
CA LEU A 1189 22.24 -43.44 1.74
C LEU A 1189 23.05 -44.61 1.14
N GLN A 1190 23.93 -45.24 1.94
CA GLN A 1190 24.71 -46.39 1.51
C GLN A 1190 23.84 -47.63 1.23
N ARG A 1191 22.77 -47.84 2.02
CA ARG A 1191 21.76 -48.88 1.76
C ARG A 1191 21.08 -48.68 0.40
N ARG A 1192 20.80 -47.43 0.02
CA ARG A 1192 20.22 -47.09 -1.28
C ARG A 1192 21.22 -47.28 -2.42
N VAL A 1193 22.49 -46.98 -2.20
CA VAL A 1193 23.60 -47.28 -3.14
C VAL A 1193 23.70 -48.77 -3.44
N PHE A 1194 23.71 -49.64 -2.41
CA PHE A 1194 23.80 -51.10 -2.59
C PHE A 1194 22.66 -51.70 -3.42
N ARG A 1195 21.47 -51.07 -3.40
CA ARG A 1195 20.28 -51.49 -4.16
C ARG A 1195 20.23 -50.91 -5.58
N SER A 1196 21.21 -50.12 -5.99
CA SER A 1196 21.20 -49.39 -7.26
C SER A 1196 21.87 -50.17 -8.40
N GLN A 1197 21.35 -50.02 -9.62
CA GLN A 1197 21.96 -50.64 -10.82
C GLN A 1197 23.40 -50.17 -11.06
N TYR A 1198 23.74 -48.92 -10.69
CA TYR A 1198 25.11 -48.39 -10.79
C TYR A 1198 26.11 -49.16 -9.92
N PHE A 1199 25.70 -49.71 -8.78
CA PHE A 1199 26.58 -50.50 -7.91
C PHE A 1199 26.97 -51.84 -8.56
N LEU A 1200 26.14 -52.36 -9.47
CA LEU A 1200 26.41 -53.61 -10.19
C LEU A 1200 27.67 -53.51 -11.07
N TYR A 1201 27.89 -52.34 -11.70
CA TYR A 1201 29.12 -52.03 -12.44
C TYR A 1201 30.34 -52.00 -11.50
N VAL A 1202 30.22 -51.38 -10.31
CA VAL A 1202 31.32 -51.34 -9.32
C VAL A 1202 31.69 -52.75 -8.84
N VAL A 1203 30.71 -53.63 -8.63
CA VAL A 1203 30.94 -55.05 -8.29
C VAL A 1203 31.63 -55.80 -9.43
N LEU A 1204 31.27 -55.52 -10.70
CA LEU A 1204 31.95 -56.10 -11.85
C LEU A 1204 33.42 -55.67 -11.91
N GLU A 1205 33.73 -54.39 -11.66
CA GLU A 1205 35.12 -53.90 -11.64
C GLU A 1205 35.93 -54.47 -10.47
N LEU A 1206 35.32 -54.61 -9.29
CA LEU A 1206 35.93 -55.33 -8.16
C LEU A 1206 36.22 -56.81 -8.51
N HIS A 1207 35.34 -57.46 -9.28
CA HIS A 1207 35.57 -58.83 -9.75
C HIS A 1207 36.69 -58.89 -10.81
N ASN A 1208 36.72 -57.95 -11.77
CA ASN A 1208 37.77 -57.84 -12.79
C ASN A 1208 39.14 -57.58 -12.16
N THR A 1209 39.22 -56.69 -11.17
CA THR A 1209 40.48 -56.36 -10.47
C THR A 1209 41.02 -57.55 -9.65
N GLN A 1210 40.13 -58.36 -9.05
CA GLN A 1210 40.51 -59.63 -8.42
C GLN A 1210 41.06 -60.65 -9.44
N LEU A 1211 40.38 -60.84 -10.57
CA LEU A 1211 40.88 -61.69 -11.66
C LEU A 1211 42.24 -61.21 -12.17
N LEU A 1212 42.41 -59.90 -12.34
CA LEU A 1212 43.67 -59.25 -12.75
C LEU A 1212 44.79 -59.34 -11.69
N ALA A 1213 44.49 -59.54 -10.41
CA ALA A 1213 45.50 -59.71 -9.36
C ALA A 1213 46.38 -60.95 -9.61
N SER A 1214 45.80 -62.02 -10.16
CA SER A 1214 46.53 -63.22 -10.62
C SER A 1214 47.55 -62.89 -11.72
N ARG A 1215 47.24 -61.91 -12.58
CA ARG A 1215 48.02 -61.50 -13.76
C ARG A 1215 49.02 -60.39 -13.46
N LYS A 1216 48.79 -59.57 -12.43
CA LYS A 1216 49.74 -58.54 -11.96
C LYS A 1216 50.98 -59.13 -11.27
N ARG A 1217 50.84 -60.25 -10.54
CA ARG A 1217 51.99 -60.95 -9.91
C ARG A 1217 53.09 -61.33 -10.91
N PRO A 1218 52.83 -62.05 -12.02
CA PRO A 1218 53.86 -62.35 -13.00
C PRO A 1218 54.38 -61.09 -13.71
N HIS A 1219 53.56 -60.05 -13.91
CA HIS A 1219 54.05 -58.83 -14.55
C HIS A 1219 55.00 -58.00 -13.66
N LEU A 1220 54.73 -57.96 -12.35
CA LEU A 1220 55.62 -57.37 -11.35
C LEU A 1220 56.88 -58.23 -11.17
N ALA A 1221 56.73 -59.56 -11.08
CA ALA A 1221 57.84 -60.51 -11.04
C ALA A 1221 58.71 -60.45 -12.31
N MET A 1222 58.13 -60.18 -13.48
CA MET A 1222 58.87 -60.03 -14.75
C MET A 1222 59.59 -58.68 -14.83
N LYS A 1223 59.04 -57.61 -14.22
CA LYS A 1223 59.79 -56.37 -13.98
C LYS A 1223 60.94 -56.57 -12.98
N LEU A 1224 60.72 -57.30 -11.89
CA LEU A 1224 61.78 -57.67 -10.94
C LEU A 1224 62.83 -58.58 -11.59
N LEU A 1225 62.45 -59.55 -12.43
CA LEU A 1225 63.39 -60.37 -13.20
C LEU A 1225 64.23 -59.50 -14.16
N CYS A 1226 63.62 -58.56 -14.89
CA CYS A 1226 64.39 -57.62 -15.73
C CYS A 1226 65.39 -56.81 -14.91
N VAL A 1227 65.01 -56.36 -13.70
CA VAL A 1227 65.91 -55.64 -12.78
C VAL A 1227 66.99 -56.56 -12.17
N GLN A 1228 66.71 -57.85 -11.96
CA GLN A 1228 67.68 -58.85 -11.47
C GLN A 1228 68.56 -59.47 -12.57
N ILE A 1229 68.21 -59.30 -13.86
CA ILE A 1229 69.03 -59.75 -15.01
C ILE A 1229 69.99 -58.64 -15.47
N LEU A 1230 69.71 -57.37 -15.17
CA LEU A 1230 70.65 -56.27 -15.47
C LEU A 1230 72.07 -56.43 -14.87
N PRO A 1231 72.26 -56.95 -13.63
CA PRO A 1231 73.60 -57.12 -13.04
C PRO A 1231 74.39 -58.32 -13.57
N THR A 1232 73.75 -59.29 -14.25
CA THR A 1232 74.44 -60.49 -14.75
C THR A 1232 75.05 -60.29 -16.15
N TRP A 1233 74.65 -59.25 -16.88
CA TRP A 1233 75.28 -58.87 -18.16
C TRP A 1233 76.54 -58.00 -17.99
N THR A 1234 76.75 -57.38 -16.84
CA THR A 1234 77.93 -56.51 -16.59
C THR A 1234 79.17 -57.25 -16.09
N HIS A 1235 79.08 -58.57 -15.85
CA HIS A 1235 80.19 -59.39 -15.31
C HIS A 1235 80.78 -60.40 -16.30
N LEU A 1236 80.38 -60.37 -17.59
CA LEU A 1236 80.92 -61.27 -18.62
C LEU A 1236 81.90 -60.57 -19.58
N HIS A 1237 82.64 -59.56 -19.09
CA HIS A 1237 83.65 -58.85 -19.88
C HIS A 1237 84.89 -58.40 -19.08
N VAL A 1238 85.32 -59.22 -18.10
CA VAL A 1238 86.69 -59.30 -17.56
C VAL A 1238 87.02 -60.78 -17.37
#